data_AF-A0AAU9S9R7-F1
#
_entry.id   AF-A0AAU9S9R7-F1
#
_cell.length_a   1.000
_cell.length_b   1.000
_cell.length_c   1.000
_cell.angle_alpha   90.00
_cell.angle_beta   90.00
_cell.angle_gamma   90.00
#
_symmetry.space_group_name_H-M   'P 1'
#
loop_
_entity.id
_entity.type
_entity.pdbx_description
1 polymer ?
#
loop_
_entity_poly.entity_id
_entity_poly.type
_entity_poly.pdbx_seq_one_letter_code
_entity_poly.pdbx_strand_id
1 'polypeptide(L)'
;MPTIAGPSSSPHKHMVAARSDNIGGLRSAEVNTPRKRKLRSDSAAEVAATTVLLENSVSTPMKWKSPRRCAVSSPRTLKEEVNEDSNEKLESPVISAVEKQFDCLDVKSKWNPRDDDQMKAVKEALHVSKAPSTVVCREDEQKRVLEFVKGCMEQKKAGSLYICGCPGTGKSLSMEKVRQQAEDWAKQEDLPCPETVTVNCTSLAKTTDIFSKILGEIETGKKANGSSTALQQLQILFSQNQKSSSSKMMLIIADEMDYLITRDRGVLHELFMLTTLPFSRCILIGVANAIDLADRFLPKLKSLNCKPLVVTFRAYSNEQILRILQERLGALPYDAFQSKALELCARKVSAASGDMRKALCVCRSALEILETEVKGSTDQEPQSPDTEDQVVKMDHMLAALSKTFKSPVVDTIKSLPQHQQIIVCSAAKAFRGSKKDRTIAELNKLYLEICKSSAITPAGITEFTNMCTVLNDQGILKLSHARDDKLKRVSLRVEEADITFALKSLLFKLLSERLKELKINAITEMSSVSIFSVKSDFSAVKAVAVTRHQPPPPPFPSLRFPSSSVASPTTTSLHFDGGSSISRSNLLPVSRLRPIECSSSSTPSLDLPADQLTKFKEAAGKGNLVPLYRCVFSDHLTPILAYRCLVKEDDRDAPSFLFESVEPGLQASNIGRYSVVGAQPTIEIVAKGNVVTVMDHGAGLRTEEEVEDPMMVPQKIMEEWEPQRIDELPEAFCGGWVGYFSYDTVRYVEKKKLPFSNAPADDRSLPDVHLGLYDDVIVFDHVEKKAYVIHWVRIDKDRSVEDNFSDGMNRLESLTSRIQDQKPPKMPTGFIKLRTEQFGPKLEKSTMTSEVYKEAVLEAKEHILAGDIFQIVLSQRFERRTFADPFEIYRALRIVNPSPYMAYLQARGCILVASSPEILLRSKKASREITNRPLAGTVRRGKTLKEDLMLEKELLSDEKQCAEHIMLVDLGRNDVGKVSKPGSVKVEKLMNIERYSHVMHISSTVKGELLDNLTSWDALRAALPVGTVSGAPKVKAMELIDELEVTRRGPYSGGFGGISFNGDMDIALALRTMVFPTNPRYDTLYSYKHPQRRREWIAHIQAGAGVVADSNPDDEQKECENKAAALARAIDLAESSFLETPEVNTTITLGINNV
;
A
#
# COMPACT_ATOMS: atom_id res chain seq x y z
N MET A 1 33.52 36.57 33.33
CA MET A 1 33.47 36.69 34.81
C MET A 1 32.02 36.81 35.24
N PRO A 2 31.64 36.41 36.46
CA PRO A 2 32.33 35.51 37.43
C PRO A 2 31.54 34.17 37.57
N THR A 3 31.93 33.08 38.25
CA THR A 3 33.16 32.52 38.86
C THR A 3 32.85 31.00 39.06
N ILE A 4 33.63 30.02 38.57
CA ILE A 4 34.93 29.49 39.04
C ILE A 4 34.84 28.48 40.22
N ALA A 5 35.40 27.28 39.97
CA ALA A 5 35.91 26.23 40.89
C ALA A 5 34.97 25.35 41.75
N GLY A 6 35.39 24.09 41.92
CA GLY A 6 34.99 23.14 42.99
C GLY A 6 36.04 23.13 44.12
N PRO A 7 36.57 21.97 44.62
CA PRO A 7 36.29 20.57 44.26
C PRO A 7 36.17 19.57 45.46
N SER A 8 35.96 18.28 45.15
CA SER A 8 36.42 17.04 45.85
C SER A 8 36.49 16.93 47.38
N SER A 9 35.96 15.83 47.94
CA SER A 9 36.77 14.80 48.68
C SER A 9 35.90 13.64 49.23
N SER A 10 36.55 12.55 49.66
CA SER A 10 35.94 11.32 50.23
C SER A 10 36.16 11.18 51.74
N PRO A 11 35.41 10.28 52.40
CA PRO A 11 35.95 9.09 53.07
C PRO A 11 35.11 7.82 52.69
N HIS A 12 35.22 6.57 53.16
CA HIS A 12 36.16 5.64 53.86
C HIS A 12 35.41 4.26 53.87
N LYS A 13 35.92 3.03 54.11
CA LYS A 13 37.21 2.32 54.32
C LYS A 13 36.88 0.79 54.08
N HIS A 14 37.58 -0.30 54.43
CA HIS A 14 38.79 -0.63 55.22
C HIS A 14 39.38 -1.98 54.73
N MET A 15 40.72 -2.12 54.74
CA MET A 15 41.55 -3.29 55.16
C MET A 15 41.10 -4.77 54.94
N VAL A 16 41.83 -5.59 54.15
CA VAL A 16 43.06 -6.41 54.49
C VAL A 16 42.69 -7.82 55.05
N ALA A 17 43.33 -8.95 54.69
CA ALA A 17 44.69 -9.20 54.18
C ALA A 17 44.83 -10.41 53.21
N ALA A 18 45.94 -10.44 52.45
CA ALA A 18 46.89 -11.57 52.21
C ALA A 18 46.38 -12.94 51.65
N ARG A 19 47.15 -13.72 50.86
CA ARG A 19 48.60 -13.71 50.54
C ARG A 19 48.90 -14.54 49.26
N SER A 20 50.10 -14.36 48.67
CA SER A 20 51.00 -15.33 47.98
C SER A 20 50.46 -16.70 47.49
N ASP A 21 50.89 -17.29 46.36
CA ASP A 21 51.90 -16.96 45.33
C ASP A 21 51.66 -17.94 44.13
N ASN A 22 51.72 -17.58 42.84
CA ASN A 22 52.86 -17.19 41.97
C ASN A 22 53.46 -18.39 41.18
N ILE A 23 53.83 -18.15 39.90
CA ILE A 23 54.51 -19.06 38.94
C ILE A 23 53.67 -20.29 38.46
N GLY A 24 53.63 -20.67 37.17
CA GLY A 24 54.10 -19.96 35.97
C GLY A 24 54.48 -20.87 34.79
N GLY A 25 53.99 -20.56 33.58
CA GLY A 25 54.45 -21.13 32.30
C GLY A 25 54.12 -22.61 32.03
N LEU A 26 54.48 -23.21 30.89
CA LEU A 26 54.69 -22.67 29.54
C LEU A 26 54.76 -23.87 28.55
N ARG A 27 54.37 -23.68 27.27
CA ARG A 27 54.65 -24.58 26.12
C ARG A 27 53.99 -25.98 26.16
N SER A 28 53.92 -26.75 25.07
CA SER A 28 53.66 -26.47 23.63
C SER A 28 53.60 -27.79 22.85
N ALA A 29 53.03 -27.76 21.63
CA ALA A 29 53.13 -28.80 20.59
C ALA A 29 52.20 -30.04 20.83
N GLU A 30 51.32 -30.44 19.89
CA GLU A 30 51.55 -31.25 18.67
C GLU A 30 51.52 -32.78 18.93
N VAL A 31 51.01 -33.69 18.07
CA VAL A 31 50.27 -33.56 16.80
C VAL A 31 49.53 -34.88 16.44
N ASN A 32 48.66 -34.83 15.41
CA ASN A 32 48.16 -35.92 14.56
C ASN A 32 47.00 -36.85 14.99
N THR A 33 46.13 -37.07 14.00
CA THR A 33 45.12 -38.13 13.86
C THR A 33 45.75 -39.43 13.32
N PRO A 34 44.99 -40.54 13.20
CA PRO A 34 44.63 -40.97 11.83
C PRO A 34 43.24 -41.65 11.66
N ARG A 35 42.89 -42.02 10.42
CA ARG A 35 41.61 -42.63 10.00
C ARG A 35 41.64 -44.16 9.85
N LYS A 36 40.53 -44.82 10.23
CA LYS A 36 39.91 -46.06 9.67
C LYS A 36 40.77 -47.32 9.41
N ARG A 37 40.41 -48.45 10.05
CA ARG A 37 39.91 -49.70 9.37
C ARG A 37 39.49 -50.86 10.31
N LYS A 38 38.22 -51.28 10.18
CA LYS A 38 37.74 -52.64 9.77
C LYS A 38 38.32 -53.92 10.43
N LEU A 39 37.48 -54.75 11.10
CA LEU A 39 37.18 -56.19 10.80
C LEU A 39 36.47 -56.96 11.95
N ARG A 40 35.50 -57.84 11.59
CA ARG A 40 35.09 -59.19 12.14
C ARG A 40 34.86 -59.45 13.66
N SER A 41 34.15 -60.52 14.10
CA SER A 41 32.94 -61.25 13.65
C SER A 41 32.56 -62.34 14.71
N ASP A 42 31.52 -63.15 14.44
CA ASP A 42 31.14 -64.44 15.10
C ASP A 42 30.36 -64.28 16.45
N SER A 43 29.37 -65.11 16.86
CA SER A 43 28.59 -66.25 16.31
C SER A 43 27.22 -66.33 17.06
N ALA A 44 26.04 -66.64 16.48
CA ALA A 44 25.46 -67.90 15.92
C ALA A 44 25.02 -68.95 17.00
N ALA A 45 23.90 -69.72 16.91
CA ALA A 45 22.88 -69.92 15.85
C ALA A 45 21.48 -70.44 16.35
N GLU A 46 20.50 -70.38 15.44
CA GLU A 46 19.23 -71.11 15.17
C GLU A 46 18.70 -72.28 16.05
N VAL A 47 17.34 -72.41 16.08
CA VAL A 47 16.55 -73.55 15.52
C VAL A 47 15.21 -72.99 14.96
N ALA A 48 14.59 -73.63 13.95
CA ALA A 48 13.39 -73.15 13.23
C ALA A 48 12.24 -74.17 13.11
N ALA A 49 11.05 -73.70 12.67
CA ALA A 49 9.91 -74.51 12.18
C ALA A 49 9.12 -73.72 11.10
N THR A 50 8.36 -74.40 10.22
CA THR A 50 8.08 -73.91 8.85
C THR A 50 6.58 -73.95 8.45
N THR A 51 6.28 -73.42 7.25
CA THR A 51 5.11 -73.66 6.34
C THR A 51 3.73 -73.01 6.64
N VAL A 52 2.94 -72.51 5.66
CA VAL A 52 3.25 -71.98 4.30
C VAL A 52 2.04 -71.22 3.66
N LEU A 53 2.28 -70.17 2.84
CA LEU A 53 1.36 -69.54 1.84
C LEU A 53 0.03 -68.90 2.36
N LEU A 54 -0.78 -68.10 1.61
CA LEU A 54 -0.86 -67.75 0.17
C LEU A 54 -1.55 -66.36 -0.06
N GLU A 55 -1.12 -65.64 -1.12
CA GLU A 55 -1.84 -64.62 -1.94
C GLU A 55 -2.39 -63.25 -1.42
N ASN A 56 -2.82 -62.43 -2.40
CA ASN A 56 -3.09 -60.98 -2.31
C ASN A 56 -4.60 -60.64 -2.34
N SER A 57 -5.01 -59.49 -1.80
CA SER A 57 -5.83 -58.50 -2.55
C SER A 57 -6.09 -57.17 -1.83
N VAL A 58 -6.37 -56.15 -2.64
CA VAL A 58 -6.63 -54.74 -2.31
C VAL A 58 -8.02 -54.54 -1.70
N SER A 59 -8.15 -53.70 -0.66
CA SER A 59 -9.36 -52.85 -0.43
C SER A 59 -9.11 -51.71 0.57
N THR A 60 -10.06 -50.77 0.65
CA THR A 60 -9.95 -49.47 1.36
C THR A 60 -10.40 -49.52 2.83
N PRO A 61 -9.97 -48.57 3.68
CA PRO A 61 -10.42 -48.51 5.08
C PRO A 61 -11.82 -47.89 5.22
N MET A 62 -12.79 -48.66 5.73
CA MET A 62 -14.06 -48.13 6.24
C MET A 62 -14.06 -48.01 7.77
N LYS A 63 -14.58 -46.88 8.28
CA LYS A 63 -14.58 -46.53 9.72
C LYS A 63 -15.65 -47.31 10.49
N TRP A 64 -15.29 -47.91 11.62
CA TRP A 64 -16.23 -48.63 12.50
C TRP A 64 -17.10 -47.71 13.37
N LYS A 65 -18.29 -48.21 13.75
CA LYS A 65 -19.30 -47.56 14.63
C LYS A 65 -20.03 -48.60 15.49
N SER A 66 -20.28 -48.24 16.76
CA SER A 66 -21.32 -48.82 17.66
C SER A 66 -21.16 -50.30 18.07
N PRO A 67 -21.77 -50.72 19.20
CA PRO A 67 -23.23 -51.04 19.31
C PRO A 67 -23.92 -50.19 20.42
N ARG A 68 -25.26 -50.12 20.68
CA ARG A 68 -26.44 -51.04 20.66
C ARG A 68 -26.38 -52.12 21.76
N ARG A 69 -27.45 -52.51 22.50
CA ARG A 69 -28.92 -52.25 22.56
C ARG A 69 -29.37 -52.46 24.04
N CYS A 70 -30.53 -51.97 24.56
CA CYS A 70 -31.93 -52.46 24.44
C CYS A 70 -32.89 -51.39 25.07
N ALA A 71 -34.06 -51.05 24.50
CA ALA A 71 -35.41 -51.65 24.68
C ALA A 71 -35.96 -51.58 26.13
N VAL A 72 -37.24 -51.24 26.44
CA VAL A 72 -38.55 -51.63 25.85
C VAL A 72 -39.57 -50.43 25.80
N SER A 73 -40.84 -50.69 25.43
CA SER A 73 -41.91 -49.80 24.92
C SER A 73 -42.76 -48.96 25.90
N SER A 74 -43.52 -48.01 25.33
CA SER A 74 -44.54 -47.12 25.95
C SER A 74 -45.77 -47.83 26.55
N PRO A 75 -46.57 -47.11 27.36
CA PRO A 75 -47.91 -46.71 26.89
C PRO A 75 -48.32 -45.26 27.25
N ARG A 76 -49.58 -44.88 26.93
CA ARG A 76 -50.22 -43.56 27.20
C ARG A 76 -50.80 -43.49 28.63
N THR A 77 -50.84 -42.31 29.28
CA THR A 77 -52.07 -41.53 29.62
C THR A 77 -51.86 -40.41 30.68
N LEU A 78 -52.44 -39.23 30.40
CA LEU A 78 -53.20 -38.28 31.27
C LEU A 78 -52.70 -37.76 32.66
N LYS A 79 -52.80 -36.41 32.78
CA LYS A 79 -53.38 -35.59 33.90
C LYS A 79 -52.57 -35.16 35.15
N GLU A 80 -52.93 -33.95 35.62
CA GLU A 80 -52.68 -33.22 36.89
C GLU A 80 -51.22 -33.17 37.46
N GLU A 81 -50.57 -32.06 37.82
CA GLU A 81 -50.87 -30.77 38.53
C GLU A 81 -50.70 -30.79 40.08
N VAL A 82 -50.53 -29.57 40.66
CA VAL A 82 -50.49 -29.18 42.11
C VAL A 82 -49.11 -29.10 42.82
N ASN A 83 -48.47 -27.93 42.68
CA ASN A 83 -48.11 -26.91 43.70
C ASN A 83 -47.20 -27.10 44.96
N GLU A 84 -46.64 -25.93 45.34
CA GLU A 84 -46.14 -25.43 46.66
C GLU A 84 -44.82 -26.05 47.22
N ASP A 85 -43.73 -25.28 47.44
CA ASP A 85 -43.44 -24.14 48.36
C ASP A 85 -43.29 -24.55 49.84
N SER A 86 -42.34 -24.04 50.66
CA SER A 86 -41.09 -23.25 50.50
C SER A 86 -40.29 -23.39 51.84
N ASN A 87 -39.13 -22.80 52.20
CA ASN A 87 -38.17 -21.79 51.69
C ASN A 87 -36.77 -22.15 52.32
N GLU A 88 -35.76 -21.38 52.78
CA GLU A 88 -35.37 -19.95 52.98
C GLU A 88 -33.80 -19.81 52.94
N LYS A 89 -33.26 -18.69 52.42
CA LYS A 89 -32.02 -17.94 52.85
C LYS A 89 -30.62 -18.63 52.84
N LEU A 90 -29.47 -17.96 52.57
CA LEU A 90 -29.13 -16.58 52.13
C LEU A 90 -27.80 -16.59 51.29
N GLU A 91 -27.38 -15.41 50.81
CA GLU A 91 -26.46 -15.16 49.67
C GLU A 91 -24.96 -14.92 50.09
N SER A 92 -23.95 -14.57 49.26
CA SER A 92 -23.87 -13.57 48.16
C SER A 92 -22.54 -13.67 47.32
N PRO A 93 -22.22 -12.81 46.31
CA PRO A 93 -22.32 -13.24 44.90
C PRO A 93 -21.23 -12.72 43.90
N VAL A 94 -21.57 -12.75 42.59
CA VAL A 94 -21.09 -11.93 41.42
C VAL A 94 -20.39 -12.72 40.28
N ILE A 95 -20.73 -12.33 39.03
CA ILE A 95 -20.38 -12.92 37.70
C ILE A 95 -21.02 -14.28 37.36
N SER A 96 -22.36 -14.36 37.40
CA SER A 96 -23.14 -15.37 36.66
C SER A 96 -24.59 -14.92 36.38
N ALA A 97 -24.78 -13.74 35.75
CA ALA A 97 -26.10 -13.13 35.61
C ALA A 97 -26.29 -12.23 34.36
N VAL A 98 -26.47 -12.83 33.17
CA VAL A 98 -27.05 -12.14 31.99
C VAL A 98 -28.10 -13.01 31.25
N GLU A 99 -28.33 -14.26 31.66
CA GLU A 99 -29.33 -15.16 31.06
C GLU A 99 -30.66 -15.27 31.83
N LYS A 100 -30.88 -14.44 32.86
CA LYS A 100 -32.16 -14.36 33.59
C LYS A 100 -32.60 -12.92 33.85
N GLN A 101 -33.05 -12.23 32.80
CA GLN A 101 -33.89 -11.04 32.96
C GLN A 101 -34.84 -10.74 31.78
N PHE A 102 -35.42 -11.77 31.16
CA PHE A 102 -36.59 -11.64 30.28
C PHE A 102 -37.63 -12.77 30.45
N ASP A 103 -37.67 -13.43 31.62
CA ASP A 103 -38.80 -14.29 32.00
C ASP A 103 -39.96 -13.45 32.54
N CYS A 104 -40.61 -12.73 31.62
CA CYS A 104 -42.00 -12.31 31.76
C CYS A 104 -42.62 -12.40 30.35
N LEU A 105 -43.10 -13.60 30.00
CA LEU A 105 -43.79 -13.86 28.74
C LEU A 105 -45.20 -13.27 28.78
N ASP A 106 -45.28 -11.94 28.75
CA ASP A 106 -46.46 -11.24 28.25
C ASP A 106 -46.73 -11.77 26.84
N VAL A 107 -47.81 -12.54 26.70
CA VAL A 107 -48.23 -13.13 25.42
C VAL A 107 -48.67 -11.97 24.52
N LYS A 108 -47.72 -11.48 23.71
CA LYS A 108 -47.95 -10.36 22.80
C LYS A 108 -49.19 -10.61 21.95
N SER A 109 -50.13 -9.67 22.06
CA SER A 109 -51.36 -9.63 21.28
C SER A 109 -51.05 -9.62 19.78
N LYS A 110 -51.95 -10.19 18.97
CA LYS A 110 -51.74 -10.24 17.51
C LYS A 110 -51.88 -8.82 16.92
N TRP A 111 -50.77 -8.31 16.39
CA TRP A 111 -50.67 -7.03 15.68
C TRP A 111 -51.75 -6.90 14.59
N ASN A 112 -52.48 -5.78 14.61
CA ASN A 112 -53.49 -5.45 13.61
C ASN A 112 -53.19 -4.09 12.95
N PRO A 113 -52.67 -4.03 11.71
CA PRO A 113 -52.38 -2.76 11.03
C PRO A 113 -53.64 -2.01 10.55
N ARG A 114 -54.84 -2.59 10.71
CA ARG A 114 -56.14 -1.92 10.45
C ARG A 114 -56.70 -1.22 11.70
N ASP A 115 -56.02 -1.32 12.83
CA ASP A 115 -56.33 -0.58 14.06
C ASP A 115 -55.51 0.72 14.08
N ASP A 116 -56.19 1.86 13.88
CA ASP A 116 -55.53 3.17 13.81
C ASP A 116 -54.86 3.57 15.15
N ASP A 117 -55.33 3.09 16.30
CA ASP A 117 -54.71 3.37 17.61
C ASP A 117 -53.44 2.52 17.81
N GLN A 118 -53.45 1.23 17.43
CA GLN A 118 -52.23 0.42 17.39
C GLN A 118 -51.19 1.02 16.43
N MET A 119 -51.62 1.40 15.23
CA MET A 119 -50.77 2.03 14.21
C MET A 119 -50.15 3.34 14.69
N LYS A 120 -50.94 4.17 15.37
CA LYS A 120 -50.48 5.43 15.99
C LYS A 120 -49.46 5.17 17.10
N ALA A 121 -49.72 4.20 17.99
CA ALA A 121 -48.80 3.87 19.07
C ALA A 121 -47.41 3.39 18.59
N VAL A 122 -47.32 2.63 17.49
CA VAL A 122 -46.01 2.28 16.87
C VAL A 122 -45.32 3.51 16.27
N LYS A 123 -46.07 4.37 15.56
CA LYS A 123 -45.53 5.62 14.99
C LYS A 123 -45.00 6.56 16.07
N GLU A 124 -45.63 6.58 17.24
CA GLU A 124 -45.17 7.30 18.42
C GLU A 124 -43.93 6.65 19.07
N ALA A 125 -43.88 5.31 19.21
CA ALA A 125 -42.71 4.58 19.72
C ALA A 125 -41.43 4.85 18.90
N LEU A 126 -41.58 4.94 17.57
CA LEU A 126 -40.52 5.29 16.63
C LEU A 126 -40.28 6.80 16.50
N HIS A 127 -41.01 7.66 17.22
CA HIS A 127 -40.83 9.10 17.08
C HIS A 127 -39.53 9.58 17.73
N VAL A 128 -38.78 10.42 17.02
CA VAL A 128 -37.47 10.94 17.46
C VAL A 128 -37.59 11.78 18.75
N SER A 129 -38.71 12.46 18.97
CA SER A 129 -38.96 13.23 20.21
C SER A 129 -39.46 12.38 21.39
N LYS A 130 -39.77 11.08 21.21
CA LYS A 130 -40.14 10.20 22.32
C LYS A 130 -38.86 9.75 23.01
N ALA A 131 -38.57 10.33 24.17
CA ALA A 131 -37.48 9.92 25.03
C ALA A 131 -37.75 8.50 25.55
N PRO A 132 -36.78 7.56 25.46
CA PRO A 132 -36.91 6.24 26.06
C PRO A 132 -36.63 6.30 27.57
N SER A 133 -37.22 5.38 28.33
CA SER A 133 -36.92 5.20 29.77
C SER A 133 -35.46 4.80 30.01
N THR A 134 -34.91 3.98 29.11
CA THR A 134 -33.53 3.45 29.11
C THR A 134 -32.74 4.02 27.92
N VAL A 135 -31.49 4.44 28.16
CA VAL A 135 -30.56 4.87 27.11
C VAL A 135 -29.54 3.75 26.89
N VAL A 136 -29.99 2.73 26.17
CA VAL A 136 -29.26 1.47 25.93
C VAL A 136 -28.09 1.69 24.96
N CYS A 137 -27.02 0.91 25.13
CA CYS A 137 -25.79 0.96 24.33
C CYS A 137 -24.96 2.25 24.46
N ARG A 138 -25.06 2.93 25.61
CA ARG A 138 -24.23 4.10 26.02
C ARG A 138 -23.91 4.10 27.53
N GLU A 139 -23.98 2.94 28.17
CA GLU A 139 -23.86 2.76 29.61
C GLU A 139 -22.45 3.15 30.10
N ASP A 140 -21.41 2.79 29.34
CA ASP A 140 -20.02 3.11 29.64
C ASP A 140 -19.71 4.61 29.51
N GLU A 141 -20.20 5.29 28.45
CA GLU A 141 -20.04 6.74 28.33
C GLU A 141 -20.83 7.48 29.42
N GLN A 142 -22.06 7.07 29.72
CA GLN A 142 -22.85 7.64 30.82
C GLN A 142 -22.12 7.49 32.16
N LYS A 143 -21.63 6.28 32.46
CA LYS A 143 -20.86 5.97 33.68
C LYS A 143 -19.62 6.86 33.82
N ARG A 144 -18.79 6.98 32.76
CA ARG A 144 -17.57 7.80 32.80
C ARG A 144 -17.85 9.30 32.99
N VAL A 145 -18.98 9.80 32.48
CA VAL A 145 -19.40 11.20 32.69
C VAL A 145 -19.93 11.39 34.12
N LEU A 146 -20.72 10.45 34.63
CA LEU A 146 -21.25 10.46 35.99
C LEU A 146 -20.12 10.40 37.04
N GLU A 147 -19.16 9.49 36.88
CA GLU A 147 -17.97 9.37 37.75
C GLU A 147 -17.17 10.68 37.81
N PHE A 148 -17.01 11.37 36.66
CA PHE A 148 -16.36 12.68 36.61
C PHE A 148 -17.13 13.76 37.37
N VAL A 149 -18.47 13.82 37.22
CA VAL A 149 -19.31 14.77 37.95
C VAL A 149 -19.27 14.50 39.46
N LYS A 150 -19.40 13.23 39.89
CA LYS A 150 -19.30 12.83 41.30
C LYS A 150 -17.96 13.26 41.92
N GLY A 151 -16.84 12.92 41.28
CA GLY A 151 -15.51 13.29 41.77
C GLY A 151 -15.29 14.81 41.87
N CYS A 152 -15.86 15.61 40.96
CA CYS A 152 -15.83 17.07 41.05
C CYS A 152 -16.67 17.61 42.22
N MET A 153 -17.82 16.98 42.50
CA MET A 153 -18.70 17.35 43.63
C MET A 153 -18.09 16.99 44.99
N GLU A 154 -17.57 15.77 45.14
CA GLU A 154 -16.87 15.30 46.35
C GLU A 154 -15.68 16.21 46.69
N GLN A 155 -14.84 16.50 45.70
CA GLN A 155 -13.64 17.33 45.85
C GLN A 155 -13.93 18.84 45.87
N LYS A 156 -15.20 19.24 45.65
CA LYS A 156 -15.68 20.64 45.56
C LYS A 156 -14.81 21.51 44.64
N LYS A 157 -14.46 20.95 43.48
CA LYS A 157 -13.43 21.47 42.57
C LYS A 157 -13.98 21.65 41.15
N ALA A 158 -13.68 22.79 40.53
CA ALA A 158 -14.02 23.03 39.13
C ALA A 158 -13.37 22.00 38.19
N GLY A 159 -14.08 21.70 37.10
CA GLY A 159 -13.65 20.72 36.10
C GLY A 159 -14.32 20.99 34.76
N SER A 160 -13.67 20.54 33.68
CA SER A 160 -14.19 20.65 32.32
C SER A 160 -14.16 19.30 31.61
N LEU A 161 -15.18 19.05 30.80
CA LEU A 161 -15.42 17.83 30.05
C LEU A 161 -15.82 18.21 28.62
N TYR A 162 -15.27 17.49 27.64
CA TYR A 162 -15.52 17.70 26.23
C TYR A 162 -16.02 16.39 25.61
N ILE A 163 -17.23 16.42 25.05
CA ILE A 163 -17.91 15.25 24.49
C ILE A 163 -18.04 15.44 22.99
N CYS A 164 -17.43 14.56 22.19
CA CYS A 164 -17.51 14.62 20.73
C CYS A 164 -18.04 13.30 20.14
N GLY A 165 -18.45 13.34 18.87
CA GLY A 165 -18.97 12.17 18.17
C GLY A 165 -19.98 12.57 17.11
N CYS A 166 -20.24 11.68 16.15
CA CYS A 166 -21.15 11.95 15.03
C CYS A 166 -22.56 12.41 15.49
N PRO A 167 -23.30 13.17 14.67
CA PRO A 167 -24.68 13.53 15.00
C PRO A 167 -25.57 12.28 15.08
N GLY A 168 -26.55 12.29 15.99
CA GLY A 168 -27.49 11.16 16.19
C GLY A 168 -27.00 10.00 17.06
N THR A 169 -25.79 10.08 17.62
CA THR A 169 -25.18 9.06 18.51
C THR A 169 -25.70 9.05 19.96
N GLY A 170 -26.76 9.81 20.27
CA GLY A 170 -27.41 9.80 21.59
C GLY A 170 -26.80 10.73 22.66
N LYS A 171 -25.80 11.56 22.31
CA LYS A 171 -25.09 12.45 23.25
C LYS A 171 -25.99 13.25 24.19
N SER A 172 -26.84 14.14 23.66
CA SER A 172 -27.70 15.04 24.45
C SER A 172 -28.68 14.29 25.37
N LEU A 173 -29.26 13.19 24.86
CA LEU A 173 -30.15 12.31 25.62
C LEU A 173 -29.41 11.63 26.79
N SER A 174 -28.14 11.24 26.56
CA SER A 174 -27.27 10.68 27.61
C SER A 174 -26.93 11.73 28.67
N MET A 175 -26.76 13.00 28.29
CA MET A 175 -26.43 14.07 29.24
C MET A 175 -27.61 14.43 30.15
N GLU A 176 -28.84 14.47 29.63
CA GLU A 176 -30.02 14.70 30.48
C GLU A 176 -30.25 13.53 31.45
N LYS A 177 -29.91 12.29 31.05
CA LYS A 177 -29.94 11.13 31.97
C LYS A 177 -28.83 11.20 33.04
N VAL A 178 -27.61 11.57 32.67
CA VAL A 178 -26.51 11.72 33.65
C VAL A 178 -26.77 12.87 34.62
N ARG A 179 -27.40 13.96 34.17
CA ARG A 179 -27.93 15.02 35.05
C ARG A 179 -28.88 14.46 36.09
N GLN A 180 -29.92 13.73 35.67
CA GLN A 180 -30.90 13.13 36.60
C GLN A 180 -30.21 12.18 37.59
N GLN A 181 -29.28 11.33 37.12
CA GLN A 181 -28.47 10.46 37.97
C GLN A 181 -27.59 11.20 38.97
N ALA A 182 -27.03 12.36 38.61
CA ALA A 182 -26.24 13.20 39.51
C ALA A 182 -27.12 13.93 40.55
N GLU A 183 -28.29 14.43 40.14
CA GLU A 183 -29.29 15.04 41.03
C GLU A 183 -29.88 14.00 42.01
N ASP A 184 -30.15 12.77 41.57
CA ASP A 184 -30.65 11.70 42.43
C ASP A 184 -29.59 11.13 43.38
N TRP A 185 -28.35 10.97 42.92
CA TRP A 185 -27.23 10.59 43.78
C TRP A 185 -26.95 11.65 44.86
N ALA A 186 -27.02 12.94 44.53
CA ALA A 186 -26.85 14.01 45.52
C ALA A 186 -27.88 13.90 46.68
N LYS A 187 -29.14 13.53 46.37
CA LYS A 187 -30.19 13.27 47.37
C LYS A 187 -29.92 12.02 48.22
N GLN A 188 -29.17 11.04 47.70
CA GLN A 188 -28.85 9.79 48.39
C GLN A 188 -27.70 9.97 49.41
N GLU A 189 -26.70 10.81 49.09
CA GLU A 189 -25.52 11.07 49.94
C GLU A 189 -25.69 12.29 50.88
N ASP A 190 -26.90 12.87 50.98
CA ASP A 190 -27.20 14.14 51.67
C ASP A 190 -26.28 15.31 51.24
N LEU A 191 -25.91 15.33 49.96
CA LEU A 191 -25.07 16.37 49.36
C LEU A 191 -25.94 17.49 48.73
N PRO A 192 -25.51 18.76 48.79
CA PRO A 192 -26.24 19.86 48.19
C PRO A 192 -26.29 19.71 46.67
N CYS A 193 -27.47 19.39 46.15
CA CYS A 193 -27.74 19.18 44.72
C CYS A 193 -27.17 20.31 43.85
N PRO A 194 -26.51 19.99 42.73
CA PRO A 194 -25.87 20.98 41.88
C PRO A 194 -26.90 21.93 41.24
N GLU A 195 -26.45 23.14 40.94
CA GLU A 195 -27.22 24.12 40.18
C GLU A 195 -26.97 23.90 38.69
N THR A 196 -27.90 23.20 38.02
CA THR A 196 -27.74 22.77 36.62
C THR A 196 -28.31 23.78 35.62
N VAL A 197 -27.47 24.23 34.69
CA VAL A 197 -27.77 25.20 33.62
C VAL A 197 -27.54 24.52 32.27
N THR A 198 -28.56 24.46 31.39
CA THR A 198 -28.49 23.68 30.14
C THR A 198 -28.73 24.58 28.92
N VAL A 199 -27.67 24.93 28.21
CA VAL A 199 -27.69 25.86 27.07
C VAL A 199 -27.46 25.11 25.76
N ASN A 200 -28.49 25.01 24.91
CA ASN A 200 -28.29 24.70 23.50
C ASN A 200 -27.74 25.93 22.75
N CYS A 201 -26.53 25.82 22.20
CA CYS A 201 -25.82 26.89 21.50
C CYS A 201 -26.45 27.31 20.16
N THR A 202 -27.22 26.44 19.48
CA THR A 202 -27.90 26.81 18.21
C THR A 202 -29.11 27.73 18.43
N SER A 203 -29.58 27.88 19.68
CA SER A 203 -30.62 28.85 20.06
C SER A 203 -30.14 30.30 20.19
N LEU A 204 -28.83 30.56 20.03
CA LEU A 204 -28.21 31.87 20.28
C LEU A 204 -28.11 32.73 19.02
N ALA A 205 -28.52 34.00 19.10
CA ALA A 205 -28.44 34.94 17.98
C ALA A 205 -26.98 35.38 17.70
N LYS A 206 -26.22 35.68 18.76
CA LYS A 206 -24.77 35.92 18.73
C LYS A 206 -24.06 34.94 19.68
N THR A 207 -22.81 34.61 19.37
CA THR A 207 -22.00 33.70 20.18
C THR A 207 -21.78 34.21 21.60
N THR A 208 -21.56 35.51 21.77
CA THR A 208 -21.39 36.21 23.06
C THR A 208 -22.59 36.10 23.99
N ASP A 209 -23.79 35.85 23.46
CA ASP A 209 -25.04 35.83 24.24
C ASP A 209 -25.11 34.63 25.18
N ILE A 210 -24.22 33.63 25.02
CA ILE A 210 -24.09 32.47 25.91
C ILE A 210 -23.85 32.89 27.37
N PHE A 211 -22.99 33.89 27.61
CA PHE A 211 -22.69 34.37 28.95
C PHE A 211 -23.89 35.08 29.59
N SER A 212 -24.65 35.84 28.80
CA SER A 212 -25.90 36.48 29.22
C SER A 212 -26.98 35.45 29.56
N LYS A 213 -27.06 34.35 28.81
CA LYS A 213 -28.02 33.27 29.05
C LYS A 213 -27.67 32.45 30.30
N ILE A 214 -26.39 32.07 30.47
CA ILE A 214 -25.90 31.42 31.68
C ILE A 214 -26.19 32.30 32.91
N LEU A 215 -25.85 33.59 32.86
CA LEU A 215 -26.11 34.51 33.99
C LEU A 215 -27.61 34.69 34.26
N GLY A 216 -28.46 34.73 33.23
CA GLY A 216 -29.91 34.86 33.36
C GLY A 216 -30.63 33.62 33.91
N GLU A 217 -30.07 32.41 33.70
CA GLU A 217 -30.58 31.18 34.33
C GLU A 217 -30.13 31.06 35.80
N ILE A 218 -29.03 31.72 36.20
CA ILE A 218 -28.54 31.79 37.59
C ILE A 218 -29.28 32.88 38.39
N GLU A 219 -29.35 34.12 37.91
CA GLU A 219 -29.84 35.28 38.67
C GLU A 219 -31.37 35.49 38.60
N THR A 220 -32.14 34.46 38.98
CA THR A 220 -33.62 34.48 38.99
C THR A 220 -34.22 35.34 40.12
N GLY A 221 -33.85 36.63 40.21
CA GLY A 221 -34.52 37.54 41.15
C GLY A 221 -34.06 39.00 41.26
N LYS A 222 -32.93 39.43 40.66
CA LYS A 222 -32.43 40.82 40.82
C LYS A 222 -31.93 41.42 39.51
N LYS A 223 -32.48 42.57 39.11
CA LYS A 223 -31.93 43.39 38.03
C LYS A 223 -30.64 44.06 38.51
N ALA A 224 -29.49 43.62 38.01
CA ALA A 224 -28.20 44.24 38.29
C ALA A 224 -28.06 45.58 37.54
N ASN A 225 -27.86 46.67 38.28
CA ASN A 225 -27.49 47.98 37.73
C ASN A 225 -25.96 48.09 37.65
N GLY A 226 -25.37 48.10 36.45
CA GLY A 226 -23.94 48.32 36.26
C GLY A 226 -23.49 48.11 34.81
N SER A 227 -22.46 48.86 34.37
CA SER A 227 -21.95 48.82 32.98
C SER A 227 -20.88 47.74 32.72
N SER A 228 -20.95 46.62 33.44
CA SER A 228 -20.07 45.46 33.28
C SER A 228 -20.59 44.50 32.22
N THR A 229 -19.73 43.82 31.48
CA THR A 229 -20.17 42.77 30.54
C THR A 229 -20.54 41.48 31.27
N ALA A 230 -21.45 40.67 30.70
CA ALA A 230 -21.91 39.42 31.32
C ALA A 230 -20.76 38.44 31.60
N LEU A 231 -19.73 38.41 30.75
CA LEU A 231 -18.51 37.63 30.97
C LEU A 231 -17.75 38.10 32.23
N GLN A 232 -17.60 39.41 32.43
CA GLN A 232 -16.96 39.96 33.63
C GLN A 232 -17.77 39.63 34.90
N GLN A 233 -19.10 39.68 34.83
CA GLN A 233 -19.98 39.31 35.95
C GLN A 233 -19.83 37.84 36.33
N LEU A 234 -19.81 36.91 35.36
CA LEU A 234 -19.54 35.50 35.60
C LEU A 234 -18.10 35.27 36.13
N GLN A 235 -17.09 35.94 35.58
CA GLN A 235 -15.72 35.84 36.08
C GLN A 235 -15.59 36.31 37.53
N ILE A 236 -16.31 37.37 37.93
CA ILE A 236 -16.37 37.84 39.31
C ILE A 236 -17.08 36.80 40.19
N LEU A 237 -18.23 36.26 39.75
CA LEU A 237 -18.99 35.23 40.48
C LEU A 237 -18.11 34.00 40.78
N PHE A 238 -17.41 33.47 39.77
CA PHE A 238 -16.56 32.28 39.90
C PHE A 238 -15.18 32.53 40.55
N SER A 239 -14.77 33.79 40.75
CA SER A 239 -13.51 34.15 41.44
C SER A 239 -13.69 34.62 42.88
N GLN A 240 -14.90 34.98 43.30
CA GLN A 240 -15.17 35.42 44.67
C GLN A 240 -15.23 34.22 45.63
N ASN A 241 -14.39 34.26 46.66
CA ASN A 241 -14.38 33.26 47.73
C ASN A 241 -15.59 33.46 48.65
N GLN A 242 -16.74 32.88 48.27
CA GLN A 242 -18.00 32.96 49.00
C GLN A 242 -17.88 32.30 50.38
N LYS A 243 -17.89 33.11 51.45
CA LYS A 243 -17.84 32.66 52.85
C LYS A 243 -19.14 32.01 53.37
N SER A 244 -20.13 31.80 52.51
CA SER A 244 -21.38 31.09 52.82
C SER A 244 -21.19 29.58 52.70
N SER A 245 -21.51 28.84 53.76
CA SER A 245 -21.38 27.38 53.83
C SER A 245 -22.27 26.60 52.84
N SER A 246 -23.29 27.25 52.26
CA SER A 246 -24.30 26.65 51.39
C SER A 246 -24.09 26.87 49.88
N SER A 247 -22.94 27.40 49.45
CA SER A 247 -22.65 27.65 48.03
C SER A 247 -22.51 26.34 47.24
N LYS A 248 -23.46 26.09 46.33
CA LYS A 248 -23.57 24.84 45.54
C LYS A 248 -22.45 24.69 44.50
N MET A 249 -22.25 23.48 44.00
CA MET A 249 -21.53 23.25 42.74
C MET A 249 -22.46 23.61 41.57
N MET A 250 -21.92 24.20 40.52
CA MET A 250 -22.69 24.59 39.33
C MET A 250 -22.33 23.67 38.16
N LEU A 251 -23.34 23.12 37.48
CA LEU A 251 -23.18 22.20 36.35
C LEU A 251 -23.70 22.87 35.06
N ILE A 252 -22.79 23.28 34.18
CA ILE A 252 -23.13 23.91 32.90
C ILE A 252 -23.03 22.88 31.78
N ILE A 253 -24.14 22.58 31.13
CA ILE A 253 -24.20 21.70 29.95
C ILE A 253 -24.42 22.56 28.71
N ALA A 254 -23.38 22.67 27.86
CA ALA A 254 -23.41 23.43 26.61
C ALA A 254 -23.53 22.47 25.42
N ASP A 255 -24.74 22.36 24.85
CA ASP A 255 -25.02 21.47 23.71
C ASP A 255 -24.88 22.18 22.36
N GLU A 256 -24.61 21.40 21.30
CA GLU A 256 -24.32 21.85 19.93
C GLU A 256 -23.22 22.93 19.84
N MET A 257 -22.19 22.78 20.67
CA MET A 257 -21.13 23.76 20.93
C MET A 257 -20.28 24.13 19.69
N ASP A 258 -20.28 23.28 18.66
CA ASP A 258 -19.73 23.53 17.32
C ASP A 258 -20.20 24.88 16.73
N TYR A 259 -21.42 25.31 17.06
CA TYR A 259 -22.02 26.57 16.61
C TYR A 259 -21.20 27.79 17.03
N LEU A 260 -20.54 27.74 18.19
CA LEU A 260 -19.70 28.84 18.68
C LEU A 260 -18.45 29.02 17.78
N ILE A 261 -17.77 27.92 17.45
CA ILE A 261 -16.48 27.92 16.73
C ILE A 261 -16.63 28.39 15.27
N THR A 262 -17.78 28.15 14.65
CA THR A 262 -18.03 28.53 13.24
C THR A 262 -18.21 30.05 13.04
N ARG A 263 -18.39 30.82 14.12
CA ARG A 263 -18.52 32.29 14.08
C ARG A 263 -17.44 33.02 14.88
N ASP A 264 -17.15 32.61 16.11
CA ASP A 264 -16.11 33.25 16.93
C ASP A 264 -15.38 32.23 17.82
N ARG A 265 -14.06 32.12 17.61
CA ARG A 265 -13.19 31.20 18.36
C ARG A 265 -12.78 31.75 19.74
N GLY A 266 -12.95 33.04 20.01
CA GLY A 266 -12.63 33.67 21.29
C GLY A 266 -13.56 33.17 22.40
N VAL A 267 -14.87 33.31 22.18
CA VAL A 267 -15.94 32.94 23.13
C VAL A 267 -15.78 31.53 23.70
N LEU A 268 -15.41 30.55 22.88
CA LEU A 268 -15.24 29.18 23.37
C LEU A 268 -14.02 29.00 24.30
N HIS A 269 -12.91 29.70 24.03
CA HIS A 269 -11.78 29.69 24.95
C HIS A 269 -12.18 30.34 26.29
N GLU A 270 -12.89 31.47 26.25
CA GLU A 270 -13.37 32.18 27.44
C GLU A 270 -14.30 31.30 28.29
N LEU A 271 -15.22 30.56 27.67
CA LEU A 271 -16.12 29.62 28.33
C LEU A 271 -15.37 28.53 29.11
N PHE A 272 -14.38 27.88 28.50
CA PHE A 272 -13.58 26.85 29.18
C PHE A 272 -12.68 27.42 30.29
N MET A 273 -12.24 28.68 30.17
CA MET A 273 -11.43 29.34 31.20
C MET A 273 -12.21 29.70 32.48
N LEU A 274 -13.54 29.67 32.48
CA LEU A 274 -14.33 29.79 33.72
C LEU A 274 -14.05 28.64 34.72
N THR A 275 -13.57 27.49 34.22
CA THR A 275 -13.19 26.33 35.06
C THR A 275 -11.77 26.40 35.62
N THR A 276 -10.93 27.35 35.17
CA THR A 276 -9.55 27.53 35.66
C THR A 276 -9.39 28.72 36.62
N LEU A 277 -10.47 29.44 36.92
CA LEU A 277 -10.48 30.54 37.89
C LEU A 277 -10.25 30.03 39.33
N PRO A 278 -9.51 30.79 40.17
CA PRO A 278 -9.23 30.39 41.55
C PRO A 278 -10.53 30.33 42.38
N PHE A 279 -10.70 29.25 43.13
CA PHE A 279 -11.90 28.95 43.94
C PHE A 279 -13.20 28.68 43.15
N SER A 280 -13.13 28.54 41.82
CA SER A 280 -14.29 28.21 40.98
C SER A 280 -14.93 26.87 41.38
N ARG A 281 -16.27 26.84 41.35
CA ARG A 281 -17.13 25.66 41.61
C ARG A 281 -17.91 25.23 40.35
N CYS A 282 -17.41 25.59 39.17
CA CYS A 282 -18.03 25.30 37.89
C CYS A 282 -17.57 23.95 37.31
N ILE A 283 -18.54 23.09 36.98
CA ILE A 283 -18.36 21.88 36.16
C ILE A 283 -18.94 22.20 34.77
N LEU A 284 -18.09 22.22 33.74
CA LEU A 284 -18.50 22.49 32.36
C LEU A 284 -18.50 21.21 31.52
N ILE A 285 -19.64 20.87 30.92
CA ILE A 285 -19.79 19.80 29.92
C ILE A 285 -20.10 20.43 28.57
N GLY A 286 -19.13 20.42 27.65
CA GLY A 286 -19.33 20.87 26.27
C GLY A 286 -19.58 19.71 25.31
N VAL A 287 -20.67 19.75 24.54
CA VAL A 287 -21.08 18.67 23.61
C VAL A 287 -20.95 19.12 22.15
N ALA A 288 -20.29 18.31 21.34
CA ALA A 288 -19.86 18.60 19.98
C ALA A 288 -20.28 17.50 18.98
N ASN A 289 -20.67 17.87 17.76
CA ASN A 289 -21.02 16.93 16.67
C ASN A 289 -19.83 16.61 15.75
N ALA A 290 -18.78 17.43 15.75
CA ALA A 290 -17.55 17.20 14.99
C ALA A 290 -16.44 16.56 15.85
N ILE A 291 -15.76 15.54 15.31
CA ILE A 291 -14.66 14.82 15.97
C ILE A 291 -13.34 15.58 15.79
N ASP A 292 -12.97 15.93 14.55
CA ASP A 292 -11.79 16.76 14.15
C ASP A 292 -11.63 18.06 14.93
N LEU A 293 -12.72 18.54 15.51
CA LEU A 293 -12.82 19.76 16.30
C LEU A 293 -12.00 19.66 17.58
N ALA A 294 -11.96 18.45 18.18
CA ALA A 294 -11.16 18.13 19.34
C ALA A 294 -9.67 18.38 19.08
N ASP A 295 -9.13 17.80 18.00
CA ASP A 295 -7.71 17.85 17.68
C ASP A 295 -7.22 19.26 17.33
N ARG A 296 -8.10 20.10 16.79
CA ARG A 296 -7.80 21.51 16.44
C ARG A 296 -7.92 22.46 17.63
N PHE A 297 -8.74 22.14 18.64
CA PHE A 297 -9.04 23.04 19.77
C PHE A 297 -8.28 22.67 21.05
N LEU A 298 -8.24 21.39 21.41
CA LEU A 298 -7.67 20.90 22.66
C LEU A 298 -6.18 21.22 22.87
N PRO A 299 -5.29 21.24 21.85
CA PRO A 299 -3.88 21.62 22.06
C PRO A 299 -3.71 23.02 22.63
N LYS A 300 -4.59 23.96 22.25
CA LYS A 300 -4.54 25.36 22.69
C LYS A 300 -5.19 25.60 24.06
N LEU A 301 -6.07 24.70 24.53
CA LEU A 301 -6.47 24.68 25.95
C LEU A 301 -5.37 24.09 26.83
N LYS A 302 -4.71 23.01 26.37
CA LYS A 302 -3.61 22.34 27.10
C LYS A 302 -2.44 23.29 27.41
N SER A 303 -2.13 24.25 26.53
CA SER A 303 -1.12 25.29 26.76
C SER A 303 -1.57 26.42 27.69
N LEU A 304 -2.87 26.53 28.00
CA LEU A 304 -3.45 27.45 28.98
C LEU A 304 -3.76 26.75 30.32
N ASN A 305 -3.09 25.62 30.60
CA ASN A 305 -3.31 24.72 31.74
C ASN A 305 -4.73 24.13 31.87
N CYS A 306 -5.63 24.36 30.91
CA CYS A 306 -6.95 23.74 30.87
C CYS A 306 -6.87 22.37 30.18
N LYS A 307 -7.16 21.30 30.93
CA LYS A 307 -7.11 19.91 30.44
C LYS A 307 -8.49 19.24 30.59
N PRO A 308 -9.45 19.54 29.71
CA PRO A 308 -10.75 18.88 29.78
C PRO A 308 -10.61 17.37 29.52
N LEU A 309 -11.37 16.58 30.27
CA LEU A 309 -11.52 15.14 29.99
C LEU A 309 -12.28 14.97 28.66
N VAL A 310 -11.94 13.95 27.87
CA VAL A 310 -12.57 13.70 26.56
C VAL A 310 -13.33 12.37 26.57
N VAL A 311 -14.58 12.42 26.09
CA VAL A 311 -15.45 11.25 25.88
C VAL A 311 -15.96 11.26 24.45
N THR A 312 -15.81 10.15 23.73
CA THR A 312 -16.07 10.08 22.28
C THR A 312 -17.20 9.08 21.98
N PHE A 313 -18.36 9.60 21.61
CA PHE A 313 -19.53 8.83 21.19
C PHE A 313 -19.36 8.38 19.73
N ARG A 314 -18.86 7.16 19.54
CA ARG A 314 -18.72 6.53 18.20
C ARG A 314 -20.08 6.38 17.50
N ALA A 315 -20.10 6.26 16.18
CA ALA A 315 -21.28 5.85 15.42
C ALA A 315 -21.82 4.50 15.95
N TYR A 316 -23.13 4.28 15.92
CA TYR A 316 -23.71 3.01 16.39
C TYR A 316 -23.43 1.85 15.41
N SER A 317 -23.08 0.68 15.93
CA SER A 317 -22.96 -0.56 15.13
C SER A 317 -24.33 -1.08 14.66
N ASN A 318 -24.33 -2.05 13.74
CA ASN A 318 -25.53 -2.81 13.34
C ASN A 318 -26.24 -3.42 14.57
N GLU A 319 -25.49 -4.04 15.47
CA GLU A 319 -26.05 -4.69 16.68
C GLU A 319 -26.64 -3.66 17.64
N GLN A 320 -25.97 -2.53 17.85
CA GLN A 320 -26.46 -1.46 18.72
C GLN A 320 -27.73 -0.82 18.17
N ILE A 321 -27.80 -0.54 16.86
CA ILE A 321 -29.02 -0.02 16.22
C ILE A 321 -30.16 -1.04 16.34
N LEU A 322 -29.88 -2.33 16.08
CA LEU A 322 -30.87 -3.40 16.21
C LEU A 322 -31.41 -3.50 17.64
N ARG A 323 -30.54 -3.49 18.65
CA ARG A 323 -30.93 -3.53 20.07
C ARG A 323 -31.75 -2.30 20.49
N ILE A 324 -31.42 -1.10 20.01
CA ILE A 324 -32.21 0.12 20.31
C ILE A 324 -33.57 0.10 19.60
N LEU A 325 -33.68 -0.48 18.40
CA LEU A 325 -34.97 -0.72 17.74
C LEU A 325 -35.80 -1.76 18.50
N GLN A 326 -35.18 -2.86 18.93
CA GLN A 326 -35.81 -3.93 19.70
C GLN A 326 -36.33 -3.44 21.07
N GLU A 327 -35.57 -2.63 21.81
CA GLU A 327 -36.01 -2.03 23.07
C GLU A 327 -37.25 -1.13 22.85
N ARG A 328 -37.19 -0.23 21.85
CA ARG A 328 -38.27 0.73 21.55
C ARG A 328 -39.56 0.08 21.04
N LEU A 329 -39.47 -1.05 20.34
CA LEU A 329 -40.62 -1.80 19.84
C LEU A 329 -41.08 -2.89 20.83
N GLY A 330 -40.17 -3.43 21.65
CA GLY A 330 -40.47 -4.40 22.70
C GLY A 330 -41.30 -3.85 23.85
N ALA A 331 -41.27 -2.53 24.06
CA ALA A 331 -42.17 -1.81 24.96
C ALA A 331 -43.64 -1.72 24.46
N LEU A 332 -43.99 -2.40 23.36
CA LEU A 332 -45.36 -2.54 22.85
C LEU A 332 -45.84 -4.00 22.97
N PRO A 333 -47.13 -4.24 23.27
CA PRO A 333 -47.67 -5.58 23.50
C PRO A 333 -47.96 -6.35 22.19
N TYR A 334 -47.28 -6.03 21.09
CA TYR A 334 -47.47 -6.62 19.75
C TYR A 334 -46.25 -6.36 18.86
N ASP A 335 -45.94 -7.28 17.94
CA ASP A 335 -44.78 -7.18 17.05
C ASP A 335 -45.15 -6.70 15.64
N ALA A 336 -44.89 -5.41 15.36
CA ALA A 336 -45.23 -4.76 14.09
C ALA A 336 -44.17 -4.93 12.97
N PHE A 337 -43.00 -5.52 13.25
CA PHE A 337 -41.90 -5.68 12.29
C PHE A 337 -41.31 -7.09 12.26
N GLN A 338 -40.95 -7.57 11.07
CA GLN A 338 -40.19 -8.81 10.93
C GLN A 338 -38.73 -8.58 11.35
N SER A 339 -38.15 -9.46 12.18
CA SER A 339 -36.79 -9.28 12.73
C SER A 339 -35.72 -9.06 11.66
N LYS A 340 -35.82 -9.77 10.52
CA LYS A 340 -34.92 -9.62 9.37
C LYS A 340 -35.01 -8.23 8.71
N ALA A 341 -36.18 -7.58 8.74
CA ALA A 341 -36.36 -6.23 8.21
C ALA A 341 -35.72 -5.18 9.12
N LEU A 342 -35.84 -5.33 10.45
CA LEU A 342 -35.12 -4.49 11.42
C LEU A 342 -33.60 -4.66 11.28
N GLU A 343 -33.14 -5.91 11.11
CA GLU A 343 -31.73 -6.22 10.89
C GLU A 343 -31.19 -5.59 9.59
N LEU A 344 -31.93 -5.70 8.48
CA LEU A 344 -31.58 -5.06 7.20
C LEU A 344 -31.54 -3.52 7.32
N CYS A 345 -32.46 -2.92 8.08
CA CYS A 345 -32.41 -1.50 8.42
C CYS A 345 -31.13 -1.15 9.20
N ALA A 346 -30.85 -1.90 10.27
CA ALA A 346 -29.71 -1.67 11.14
C ALA A 346 -28.37 -1.82 10.40
N ARG A 347 -28.17 -2.91 9.65
CA ARG A 347 -27.01 -3.14 8.77
C ARG A 347 -26.82 -2.01 7.74
N LYS A 348 -27.90 -1.52 7.13
CA LYS A 348 -27.79 -0.48 6.10
C LYS A 348 -27.56 0.93 6.67
N VAL A 349 -28.10 1.24 7.85
CA VAL A 349 -27.93 2.55 8.50
C VAL A 349 -26.59 2.66 9.22
N SER A 350 -26.08 1.60 9.84
CA SER A 350 -24.72 1.60 10.43
C SER A 350 -23.67 1.85 9.35
N ALA A 351 -23.67 1.05 8.28
CA ALA A 351 -22.76 1.18 7.14
C ALA A 351 -22.82 2.55 6.43
N ALA A 352 -23.95 3.26 6.52
CA ALA A 352 -24.13 4.56 5.87
C ALA A 352 -23.89 5.78 6.78
N SER A 353 -23.96 5.65 8.12
CA SER A 353 -23.66 6.76 9.06
C SER A 353 -23.76 6.43 10.56
N GLY A 354 -24.49 5.39 10.96
CA GLY A 354 -24.76 5.07 12.36
C GLY A 354 -25.61 6.12 13.12
N ASP A 355 -26.35 6.98 12.42
CA ASP A 355 -27.29 7.94 13.02
C ASP A 355 -28.62 7.25 13.33
N MET A 356 -28.92 7.06 14.62
CA MET A 356 -30.12 6.37 15.10
C MET A 356 -31.42 7.03 14.63
N ARG A 357 -31.41 8.35 14.41
CA ARG A 357 -32.60 9.10 13.94
C ARG A 357 -32.97 8.71 12.51
N LYS A 358 -31.98 8.33 11.68
CA LYS A 358 -32.23 7.79 10.33
C LYS A 358 -32.86 6.40 10.41
N ALA A 359 -32.39 5.52 11.30
CA ALA A 359 -33.00 4.20 11.50
C ALA A 359 -34.48 4.30 11.90
N LEU A 360 -34.79 5.17 12.88
CA LEU A 360 -36.17 5.46 13.28
C LEU A 360 -37.03 6.01 12.12
N CYS A 361 -36.48 6.94 11.33
CA CYS A 361 -37.16 7.53 10.17
C CYS A 361 -37.44 6.50 9.05
N VAL A 362 -36.49 5.59 8.80
CA VAL A 362 -36.67 4.46 7.86
C VAL A 362 -37.75 3.51 8.34
N CYS A 363 -37.72 3.09 9.61
CA CYS A 363 -38.73 2.18 10.18
C CYS A 363 -40.13 2.79 10.12
N ARG A 364 -40.27 4.09 10.45
CA ARG A 364 -41.51 4.84 10.28
C ARG A 364 -41.96 4.91 8.81
N SER A 365 -41.04 5.17 7.88
CA SER A 365 -41.34 5.20 6.45
C SER A 365 -41.81 3.85 5.91
N ALA A 366 -41.33 2.73 6.48
CA ALA A 366 -41.77 1.38 6.12
C ALA A 366 -43.19 1.07 6.65
N LEU A 367 -43.58 1.59 7.82
CA LEU A 367 -44.96 1.53 8.31
C LEU A 367 -45.92 2.38 7.47
N GLU A 368 -45.50 3.59 7.05
CA GLU A 368 -46.31 4.45 6.18
C GLU A 368 -46.55 3.80 4.81
N ILE A 369 -45.61 2.97 4.32
CA ILE A 369 -45.80 2.15 3.10
C ILE A 369 -46.81 1.01 3.35
N LEU A 370 -46.63 0.23 4.43
CA LEU A 370 -47.58 -0.83 4.83
C LEU A 370 -49.00 -0.29 5.00
N GLU A 371 -49.15 0.89 5.61
CA GLU A 371 -50.45 1.57 5.76
C GLU A 371 -51.09 1.89 4.41
N THR A 372 -50.33 2.39 3.43
CA THR A 372 -50.88 2.66 2.09
C THR A 372 -51.31 1.39 1.34
N GLU A 373 -50.65 0.26 1.57
CA GLU A 373 -51.01 -1.04 1.00
C GLU A 373 -52.29 -1.61 1.66
N VAL A 374 -52.38 -1.52 2.99
CA VAL A 374 -53.58 -1.93 3.77
C VAL A 374 -54.78 -1.03 3.46
N LYS A 375 -54.58 0.26 3.16
CA LYS A 375 -55.64 1.20 2.75
C LYS A 375 -55.95 1.14 1.24
N GLY A 376 -55.10 0.54 0.41
CA GLY A 376 -55.34 0.32 -1.02
C GLY A 376 -56.02 -1.01 -1.38
N SER A 377 -56.22 -1.90 -0.40
CA SER A 377 -56.76 -3.26 -0.59
C SER A 377 -58.25 -3.41 -0.21
N THR A 378 -59.01 -2.31 -0.20
CA THR A 378 -60.46 -2.29 0.10
C THR A 378 -61.37 -2.65 -1.07
N ASP A 379 -60.87 -2.60 -2.30
CA ASP A 379 -61.70 -2.55 -3.51
C ASP A 379 -61.80 -3.92 -4.23
N GLN A 380 -61.44 -5.03 -3.57
CA GLN A 380 -61.56 -6.39 -4.12
C GLN A 380 -62.16 -7.38 -3.11
N GLU A 381 -62.96 -8.32 -3.61
CA GLU A 381 -63.69 -9.30 -2.81
C GLU A 381 -62.77 -10.34 -2.12
N PRO A 382 -63.15 -10.86 -0.94
CA PRO A 382 -62.28 -11.75 -0.17
C PRO A 382 -62.24 -13.17 -0.76
N GLN A 383 -61.07 -13.58 -1.27
CA GLN A 383 -60.75 -14.98 -1.57
C GLN A 383 -59.39 -15.39 -0.99
N SER A 384 -59.31 -16.66 -0.58
CA SER A 384 -58.23 -17.38 0.13
C SER A 384 -57.83 -16.87 1.55
N PRO A 385 -57.60 -17.78 2.53
CA PRO A 385 -57.39 -17.41 3.93
C PRO A 385 -55.93 -17.50 4.43
N ASP A 386 -54.92 -17.21 3.60
CA ASP A 386 -53.51 -17.21 4.03
C ASP A 386 -53.18 -15.97 4.88
N THR A 387 -53.68 -15.98 6.12
CA THR A 387 -53.68 -14.84 7.05
C THR A 387 -52.37 -14.75 7.86
N GLU A 388 -51.24 -14.99 7.17
CA GLU A 388 -49.89 -14.90 7.74
C GLU A 388 -49.38 -13.45 7.69
N ASP A 389 -49.71 -12.75 8.77
CA ASP A 389 -49.03 -11.60 9.35
C ASP A 389 -48.76 -10.42 8.40
N GLN A 390 -49.68 -9.44 8.45
CA GLN A 390 -49.56 -8.10 7.88
C GLN A 390 -48.60 -7.22 8.71
N VAL A 391 -47.39 -7.72 8.87
CA VAL A 391 -46.26 -7.14 9.58
C VAL A 391 -45.34 -6.42 8.58
N VAL A 392 -44.51 -5.47 9.01
CA VAL A 392 -43.54 -4.83 8.09
C VAL A 392 -42.52 -5.85 7.59
N LYS A 393 -42.63 -6.19 6.29
CA LYS A 393 -41.80 -7.15 5.56
C LYS A 393 -40.55 -6.48 4.94
N MET A 394 -39.62 -7.31 4.48
CA MET A 394 -38.34 -6.89 3.88
C MET A 394 -38.52 -5.87 2.74
N ASP A 395 -39.51 -6.06 1.87
CA ASP A 395 -39.73 -5.22 0.69
C ASP A 395 -40.17 -3.80 1.06
N HIS A 396 -40.95 -3.65 2.13
CA HIS A 396 -41.41 -2.35 2.61
C HIS A 396 -40.22 -1.58 3.22
N MET A 397 -39.32 -2.29 3.89
CA MET A 397 -38.07 -1.76 4.40
C MET A 397 -37.09 -1.38 3.28
N LEU A 398 -36.97 -2.19 2.23
CA LEU A 398 -36.16 -1.88 1.03
C LEU A 398 -36.71 -0.65 0.30
N ALA A 399 -38.03 -0.54 0.14
CA ALA A 399 -38.69 0.62 -0.44
C ALA A 399 -38.43 1.89 0.39
N ALA A 400 -38.60 1.81 1.72
CA ALA A 400 -38.32 2.89 2.67
C ALA A 400 -36.85 3.32 2.66
N LEU A 401 -35.90 2.38 2.71
CA LEU A 401 -34.47 2.67 2.56
C LEU A 401 -34.18 3.36 1.22
N SER A 402 -34.79 2.90 0.13
CA SER A 402 -34.63 3.53 -1.18
C SER A 402 -35.18 4.97 -1.20
N LYS A 403 -36.25 5.27 -0.44
CA LYS A 403 -36.83 6.61 -0.29
C LYS A 403 -35.94 7.52 0.58
N THR A 404 -35.35 6.99 1.65
CA THR A 404 -34.51 7.75 2.60
C THR A 404 -33.08 8.01 2.09
N PHE A 405 -32.55 7.15 1.22
CA PHE A 405 -31.18 7.27 0.67
C PHE A 405 -31.12 7.73 -0.80
N LYS A 406 -32.25 8.08 -1.44
CA LYS A 406 -32.26 8.85 -2.69
C LYS A 406 -32.27 10.35 -2.38
N SER A 407 -31.44 11.13 -3.06
CA SER A 407 -31.51 12.59 -3.03
C SER A 407 -32.83 13.08 -3.66
N PRO A 408 -33.61 13.96 -3.01
CA PRO A 408 -34.86 14.49 -3.59
C PRO A 408 -34.66 15.17 -4.96
N VAL A 409 -33.48 15.73 -5.19
CA VAL A 409 -33.13 16.43 -6.42
C VAL A 409 -33.08 15.49 -7.62
N VAL A 410 -32.78 14.20 -7.41
CA VAL A 410 -32.79 13.16 -8.46
C VAL A 410 -34.16 13.04 -9.09
N ASP A 411 -35.22 13.03 -8.28
CA ASP A 411 -36.59 12.86 -8.79
C ASP A 411 -37.15 14.18 -9.34
N THR A 412 -36.72 15.34 -8.82
CA THR A 412 -36.92 16.64 -9.49
C THR A 412 -36.32 16.63 -10.89
N ILE A 413 -35.05 16.21 -11.05
CA ILE A 413 -34.36 16.16 -12.36
C ILE A 413 -35.07 15.22 -13.34
N LYS A 414 -35.56 14.05 -12.87
CA LYS A 414 -36.36 13.13 -13.71
C LYS A 414 -37.69 13.74 -14.18
N SER A 415 -38.31 14.60 -13.37
CA SER A 415 -39.58 15.27 -13.70
C SER A 415 -39.43 16.45 -14.68
N LEU A 416 -38.21 16.93 -14.94
CA LEU A 416 -37.95 18.05 -15.84
C LEU A 416 -38.35 17.73 -17.30
N PRO A 417 -38.88 18.70 -18.06
CA PRO A 417 -39.01 18.60 -19.51
C PRO A 417 -37.68 18.29 -20.21
N GLN A 418 -37.76 17.57 -21.34
CA GLN A 418 -36.60 17.03 -22.07
C GLN A 418 -35.50 18.09 -22.37
N HIS A 419 -35.87 19.30 -22.80
CA HIS A 419 -34.89 20.37 -23.04
C HIS A 419 -34.20 20.84 -21.75
N GLN A 420 -34.90 20.91 -20.63
CA GLN A 420 -34.33 21.26 -19.32
C GLN A 420 -33.39 20.16 -18.81
N GLN A 421 -33.72 18.88 -19.02
CA GLN A 421 -32.81 17.76 -18.75
C GLN A 421 -31.52 17.85 -19.59
N ILE A 422 -31.62 18.21 -20.87
CA ILE A 422 -30.45 18.42 -21.74
C ILE A 422 -29.62 19.62 -21.28
N ILE A 423 -30.23 20.71 -20.77
CA ILE A 423 -29.50 21.85 -20.18
C ILE A 423 -28.74 21.41 -18.91
N VAL A 424 -29.35 20.63 -18.02
CA VAL A 424 -28.69 20.09 -16.81
C VAL A 424 -27.54 19.13 -17.19
N CYS A 425 -27.72 18.27 -18.18
CA CYS A 425 -26.66 17.42 -18.73
C CYS A 425 -25.53 18.24 -19.38
N SER A 426 -25.87 19.34 -20.07
CA SER A 426 -24.91 20.27 -20.66
C SER A 426 -24.09 20.97 -19.57
N ALA A 427 -24.73 21.36 -18.46
CA ALA A 427 -24.07 21.97 -17.32
C ALA A 427 -23.09 20.99 -16.65
N ALA A 428 -23.52 19.75 -16.37
CA ALA A 428 -22.63 18.71 -15.83
C ALA A 428 -21.40 18.50 -16.74
N LYS A 429 -21.60 18.31 -18.06
CA LYS A 429 -20.50 18.23 -19.05
C LYS A 429 -19.58 19.46 -19.02
N ALA A 430 -20.13 20.65 -18.80
CA ALA A 430 -19.38 21.90 -18.79
C ALA A 430 -18.48 22.08 -17.54
N PHE A 431 -18.89 21.54 -16.38
CA PHE A 431 -18.22 21.75 -15.09
C PHE A 431 -17.23 20.63 -14.69
N ARG A 432 -17.04 19.60 -15.52
CA ARG A 432 -16.04 18.50 -15.38
C ARG A 432 -14.55 18.92 -15.42
N GLY A 433 -14.18 20.06 -14.84
CA GLY A 433 -12.78 20.46 -14.72
C GLY A 433 -12.54 21.87 -14.18
N SER A 434 -12.18 21.96 -12.90
CA SER A 434 -11.55 23.10 -12.16
C SER A 434 -12.21 24.49 -12.17
N LYS A 435 -13.03 24.87 -13.16
CA LYS A 435 -13.78 26.13 -13.18
C LYS A 435 -15.17 25.93 -12.57
N LYS A 436 -15.47 26.64 -11.48
CA LYS A 436 -16.73 26.54 -10.73
C LYS A 436 -17.92 27.22 -11.41
N ASP A 437 -17.69 28.00 -12.46
CA ASP A 437 -18.70 28.76 -13.18
C ASP A 437 -18.30 29.07 -14.65
N ARG A 438 -19.28 29.36 -15.50
CA ARG A 438 -19.16 29.66 -16.95
C ARG A 438 -20.24 30.63 -17.43
N THR A 439 -20.13 31.19 -18.62
CA THR A 439 -21.17 32.07 -19.20
C THR A 439 -22.39 31.31 -19.73
N ILE A 440 -23.58 31.96 -19.76
CA ILE A 440 -24.78 31.45 -20.46
C ILE A 440 -24.47 31.15 -21.94
N ALA A 441 -23.66 31.99 -22.60
CA ALA A 441 -23.25 31.78 -23.98
C ALA A 441 -22.44 30.47 -24.21
N GLU A 442 -21.51 30.13 -23.31
CA GLU A 442 -20.79 28.84 -23.34
C GLU A 442 -21.73 27.66 -23.12
N LEU A 443 -22.65 27.76 -22.15
CA LEU A 443 -23.60 26.70 -21.85
C LEU A 443 -24.55 26.44 -23.03
N ASN A 444 -25.02 27.50 -23.70
CA ASN A 444 -25.84 27.37 -24.91
C ASN A 444 -25.07 26.68 -26.04
N LYS A 445 -23.76 26.95 -26.20
CA LYS A 445 -22.94 26.28 -27.23
C LYS A 445 -22.88 24.76 -27.01
N LEU A 446 -22.80 24.31 -25.74
CA LEU A 446 -22.80 22.88 -25.39
C LEU A 446 -24.19 22.24 -25.51
N TYR A 447 -25.26 22.97 -25.16
CA TYR A 447 -26.64 22.56 -25.41
C TYR A 447 -26.93 22.36 -26.91
N LEU A 448 -26.50 23.31 -27.75
CA LEU A 448 -26.61 23.21 -29.21
C LEU A 448 -25.76 22.06 -29.79
N GLU A 449 -24.61 21.72 -29.19
CA GLU A 449 -23.84 20.52 -29.56
C GLU A 449 -24.63 19.24 -29.26
N ILE A 450 -25.22 19.13 -28.06
CA ILE A 450 -25.91 17.92 -27.61
C ILE A 450 -27.23 17.72 -28.37
N CYS A 451 -28.05 18.75 -28.54
CA CYS A 451 -29.28 18.70 -29.34
C CYS A 451 -29.01 18.23 -30.77
N LYS A 452 -27.92 18.72 -31.40
CA LYS A 452 -27.49 18.26 -32.73
C LYS A 452 -27.08 16.79 -32.75
N SER A 453 -26.29 16.33 -31.77
CA SER A 453 -25.84 14.93 -31.68
C SER A 453 -26.92 13.92 -31.26
N SER A 454 -28.19 14.33 -31.23
CA SER A 454 -29.31 13.53 -30.72
C SER A 454 -30.63 13.91 -31.39
N ALA A 455 -30.58 14.40 -32.63
CA ALA A 455 -31.72 14.69 -33.52
C ALA A 455 -32.87 15.55 -32.92
N ILE A 456 -32.58 16.41 -31.93
CA ILE A 456 -33.59 17.25 -31.25
C ILE A 456 -33.48 18.69 -31.75
N THR A 457 -34.58 19.24 -32.26
CA THR A 457 -34.67 20.64 -32.70
C THR A 457 -34.31 21.59 -31.55
N PRO A 458 -33.25 22.40 -31.64
CA PRO A 458 -32.84 23.26 -30.53
C PRO A 458 -33.77 24.48 -30.38
N ALA A 459 -34.25 24.69 -29.15
CA ALA A 459 -34.94 25.93 -28.75
C ALA A 459 -34.07 27.18 -28.96
N GLY A 460 -34.71 28.33 -29.18
CA GLY A 460 -34.04 29.62 -29.40
C GLY A 460 -33.29 30.15 -28.17
N ILE A 461 -32.37 31.10 -28.38
CA ILE A 461 -31.52 31.66 -27.30
C ILE A 461 -32.34 32.30 -26.16
N THR A 462 -33.48 32.91 -26.47
CA THR A 462 -34.43 33.47 -25.49
C THR A 462 -35.11 32.37 -24.68
N GLU A 463 -35.62 31.33 -25.34
CA GLU A 463 -36.26 30.16 -24.71
C GLU A 463 -35.27 29.39 -23.83
N PHE A 464 -34.03 29.21 -24.30
CA PHE A 464 -32.92 28.65 -23.55
C PHE A 464 -32.61 29.46 -22.28
N THR A 465 -32.59 30.79 -22.38
CA THR A 465 -32.33 31.69 -21.23
C THR A 465 -33.48 31.64 -20.22
N ASN A 466 -34.73 31.55 -20.70
CA ASN A 466 -35.90 31.34 -19.84
C ASN A 466 -35.83 29.98 -19.12
N MET A 467 -35.48 28.90 -19.83
CA MET A 467 -35.28 27.57 -19.20
C MET A 467 -34.14 27.56 -18.18
N CYS A 468 -33.03 28.26 -18.44
CA CYS A 468 -31.96 28.44 -17.45
C CYS A 468 -32.42 29.22 -16.20
N THR A 469 -33.39 30.12 -16.35
CA THR A 469 -33.99 30.88 -15.24
C THR A 469 -34.92 29.98 -14.41
N VAL A 470 -35.80 29.20 -15.06
CA VAL A 470 -36.64 28.19 -14.36
C VAL A 470 -35.79 27.20 -13.58
N LEU A 471 -34.67 26.73 -14.16
CA LEU A 471 -33.70 25.84 -13.47
C LEU A 471 -32.94 26.52 -12.32
N ASN A 472 -32.82 27.84 -12.31
CA ASN A 472 -32.28 28.61 -11.17
C ASN A 472 -33.31 28.74 -10.04
N ASP A 473 -34.58 28.92 -10.39
CA ASP A 473 -35.67 29.12 -9.43
C ASP A 473 -36.07 27.78 -8.78
N GLN A 474 -35.94 26.68 -9.51
CA GLN A 474 -35.93 25.30 -8.99
C GLN A 474 -34.67 24.95 -8.19
N GLY A 475 -33.70 25.86 -8.06
CA GLY A 475 -32.48 25.69 -7.26
C GLY A 475 -31.41 24.76 -7.84
N ILE A 476 -31.60 24.22 -9.05
CA ILE A 476 -30.64 23.30 -9.71
C ILE A 476 -29.41 24.07 -10.22
N LEU A 477 -29.63 25.26 -10.78
CA LEU A 477 -28.61 26.19 -11.23
C LEU A 477 -28.52 27.42 -10.31
N LYS A 478 -27.49 28.23 -10.52
CA LYS A 478 -27.34 29.57 -9.94
C LYS A 478 -26.85 30.54 -11.01
N LEU A 479 -27.66 31.55 -11.30
CA LEU A 479 -27.33 32.64 -12.21
C LEU A 479 -26.82 33.86 -11.45
N SER A 480 -25.82 34.56 -11.99
CA SER A 480 -25.34 35.85 -11.47
C SER A 480 -26.15 37.02 -12.05
N HIS A 481 -26.37 38.08 -11.26
CA HIS A 481 -26.90 39.33 -11.81
C HIS A 481 -25.86 40.05 -12.70
N ALA A 482 -26.19 40.24 -13.97
CA ALA A 482 -25.44 41.04 -14.94
C ALA A 482 -26.44 41.79 -15.85
N ARG A 483 -26.01 42.91 -16.46
CA ARG A 483 -26.86 43.74 -17.33
C ARG A 483 -27.10 43.18 -18.74
N ASP A 484 -26.28 42.22 -19.18
CA ASP A 484 -26.45 41.46 -20.43
C ASP A 484 -26.66 39.99 -20.08
N ASP A 485 -27.75 39.40 -20.57
CA ASP A 485 -28.11 38.00 -20.36
C ASP A 485 -27.01 37.03 -20.83
N LYS A 486 -26.31 37.35 -21.92
CA LYS A 486 -25.27 36.48 -22.51
C LYS A 486 -24.03 36.37 -21.61
N LEU A 487 -23.78 37.39 -20.79
CA LEU A 487 -22.62 37.50 -19.89
C LEU A 487 -22.93 37.03 -18.46
N LYS A 488 -24.18 36.68 -18.14
CA LYS A 488 -24.52 36.05 -16.85
C LYS A 488 -23.71 34.77 -16.67
N ARG A 489 -23.11 34.61 -15.49
CA ARG A 489 -22.38 33.40 -15.08
C ARG A 489 -23.36 32.40 -14.47
N VAL A 490 -23.23 31.15 -14.89
CA VAL A 490 -23.95 29.98 -14.42
C VAL A 490 -23.00 29.16 -13.54
N SER A 491 -23.51 28.69 -12.40
CA SER A 491 -22.88 27.63 -11.60
C SER A 491 -23.92 26.58 -11.24
N LEU A 492 -23.47 25.34 -11.04
CA LEU A 492 -24.32 24.20 -10.67
C LEU A 492 -24.45 24.13 -9.14
N ARG A 493 -25.66 23.83 -8.61
CA ARG A 493 -25.87 23.63 -7.16
C ARG A 493 -26.01 22.17 -6.73
N VAL A 494 -26.14 21.27 -7.70
CA VAL A 494 -26.40 19.83 -7.49
C VAL A 494 -25.12 19.04 -7.74
N GLU A 495 -24.93 17.95 -7.00
CA GLU A 495 -23.78 17.07 -7.19
C GLU A 495 -23.87 16.28 -8.51
N GLU A 496 -22.72 16.00 -9.12
CA GLU A 496 -22.68 15.35 -10.44
C GLU A 496 -23.17 13.90 -10.40
N ALA A 497 -23.00 13.23 -9.24
CA ALA A 497 -23.50 11.87 -9.00
C ALA A 497 -25.02 11.81 -9.09
N ASP A 498 -25.73 12.74 -8.44
CA ASP A 498 -27.21 12.84 -8.49
C ASP A 498 -27.71 13.05 -9.94
N ILE A 499 -27.07 13.96 -10.69
CA ILE A 499 -27.43 14.23 -12.09
C ILE A 499 -27.20 12.99 -12.97
N THR A 500 -26.06 12.32 -12.79
CA THR A 500 -25.69 11.12 -13.55
C THR A 500 -26.61 9.95 -13.24
N PHE A 501 -27.03 9.80 -11.98
CA PHE A 501 -27.99 8.80 -11.54
C PHE A 501 -29.41 9.10 -12.03
N ALA A 502 -29.85 10.36 -11.98
CA ALA A 502 -31.16 10.81 -12.47
C ALA A 502 -31.32 10.64 -13.98
N LEU A 503 -30.32 11.07 -14.77
CA LEU A 503 -30.37 11.10 -16.23
C LEU A 503 -29.80 9.84 -16.89
N LYS A 504 -29.52 8.76 -16.14
CA LYS A 504 -28.87 7.54 -16.64
C LYS A 504 -29.54 6.94 -17.89
N SER A 505 -30.87 6.94 -17.95
CA SER A 505 -31.64 6.49 -19.12
C SER A 505 -31.55 7.45 -20.33
N LEU A 506 -31.50 8.76 -20.08
CA LEU A 506 -31.34 9.77 -21.13
C LEU A 506 -29.92 9.71 -21.71
N LEU A 507 -28.88 9.69 -20.87
CA LEU A 507 -27.49 9.50 -21.31
C LEU A 507 -27.32 8.23 -22.15
N PHE A 508 -27.97 7.12 -21.77
CA PHE A 508 -27.89 5.87 -22.54
C PHE A 508 -28.49 6.02 -23.96
N LYS A 509 -29.62 6.72 -24.12
CA LYS A 509 -30.16 7.08 -25.44
C LYS A 509 -29.19 7.97 -26.23
N LEU A 510 -28.75 9.09 -25.65
CA LEU A 510 -27.86 10.07 -26.28
C LEU A 510 -26.53 9.43 -26.75
N LEU A 511 -26.00 8.45 -26.02
CA LEU A 511 -24.80 7.69 -26.39
C LEU A 511 -25.07 6.63 -27.47
N SER A 512 -26.25 6.00 -27.46
CA SER A 512 -26.60 4.92 -28.39
C SER A 512 -26.75 5.39 -29.85
N GLU A 513 -27.21 6.62 -30.08
CA GLU A 513 -27.35 7.19 -31.43
C GLU A 513 -26.00 7.68 -31.96
N ARG A 514 -25.17 8.28 -31.10
CA ARG A 514 -23.80 8.68 -31.47
C ARG A 514 -22.94 7.49 -31.90
N LEU A 515 -23.18 6.30 -31.35
CA LEU A 515 -22.56 5.03 -31.78
C LEU A 515 -23.07 4.49 -33.13
N LYS A 516 -24.21 5.00 -33.65
CA LYS A 516 -24.69 4.74 -35.01
C LYS A 516 -24.09 5.76 -35.99
N GLU A 517 -24.15 7.05 -35.66
CA GLU A 517 -23.56 8.11 -36.50
C GLU A 517 -22.04 7.93 -36.69
N LEU A 518 -21.29 7.63 -35.63
CA LEU A 518 -19.84 7.36 -35.73
C LEU A 518 -19.50 6.11 -36.56
N LYS A 519 -20.44 5.15 -36.69
CA LYS A 519 -20.27 4.01 -37.60
C LYS A 519 -20.63 4.36 -39.05
N ILE A 520 -21.60 5.23 -39.28
CA ILE A 520 -22.03 5.65 -40.62
C ILE A 520 -21.02 6.63 -41.22
N ASN A 521 -20.62 7.67 -40.49
CA ASN A 521 -19.69 8.70 -40.98
C ASN A 521 -18.30 8.13 -41.25
N ALA A 522 -17.81 7.19 -40.44
CA ALA A 522 -16.55 6.49 -40.69
C ALA A 522 -16.58 5.57 -41.94
N ILE A 523 -17.77 5.26 -42.47
CA ILE A 523 -17.95 4.50 -43.72
C ILE A 523 -18.08 5.47 -44.92
N THR A 524 -18.70 6.64 -44.76
CA THR A 524 -18.84 7.63 -45.85
C THR A 524 -17.60 8.51 -46.05
N GLU A 525 -16.87 8.91 -45.01
CA GLU A 525 -15.65 9.75 -45.14
C GLU A 525 -14.51 9.06 -45.91
N MET A 526 -14.50 7.72 -46.01
CA MET A 526 -13.55 7.00 -46.87
C MET A 526 -13.92 6.99 -48.37
N SER A 527 -15.05 7.59 -48.76
CA SER A 527 -15.64 7.40 -50.11
C SER A 527 -15.84 8.67 -50.94
N SER A 528 -15.51 9.87 -50.43
CA SER A 528 -15.84 11.13 -51.14
C SER A 528 -14.82 12.27 -50.98
N VAL A 529 -14.48 12.88 -52.14
CA VAL A 529 -13.82 14.19 -52.32
C VAL A 529 -12.34 14.29 -51.93
N SER A 530 -11.50 13.79 -52.84
CA SER A 530 -10.33 14.57 -53.28
C SER A 530 -10.78 15.89 -53.95
N ILE A 531 -9.85 16.85 -54.12
CA ILE A 531 -9.97 18.12 -54.88
C ILE A 531 -10.62 19.31 -54.11
N PHE A 532 -9.81 20.24 -53.59
CA PHE A 532 -9.66 21.59 -54.21
C PHE A 532 -8.45 22.41 -53.71
N SER A 533 -8.02 23.33 -54.58
CA SER A 533 -6.86 24.24 -54.61
C SER A 533 -6.23 24.79 -53.32
N VAL A 534 -4.92 25.02 -53.39
CA VAL A 534 -4.14 25.91 -52.52
C VAL A 534 -4.14 27.36 -53.07
N LYS A 535 -4.11 28.35 -52.17
CA LYS A 535 -3.46 29.67 -52.33
C LYS A 535 -2.88 30.03 -50.94
N SER A 536 -1.56 30.02 -50.72
CA SER A 536 -0.46 30.82 -51.29
C SER A 536 -0.21 32.12 -50.51
N ASP A 537 0.83 32.12 -49.67
CA ASP A 537 1.73 33.25 -49.49
C ASP A 537 3.03 32.79 -48.82
N PHE A 538 4.12 32.79 -49.59
CA PHE A 538 5.47 33.17 -49.14
C PHE A 538 6.44 33.15 -50.33
N SER A 539 7.08 34.28 -50.58
CA SER A 539 8.15 34.48 -51.55
C SER A 539 9.38 35.05 -50.84
N ALA A 540 10.61 34.93 -51.35
CA ALA A 540 11.20 33.93 -52.25
C ALA A 540 12.73 34.12 -52.27
N VAL A 541 13.51 33.04 -52.41
CA VAL A 541 14.88 33.11 -52.98
C VAL A 541 15.06 31.96 -53.98
N LYS A 542 15.65 32.26 -55.14
CA LYS A 542 15.98 31.40 -56.29
C LYS A 542 17.48 31.05 -56.26
N ALA A 543 18.06 30.09 -57.00
CA ALA A 543 17.67 28.96 -57.86
C ALA A 543 18.84 27.92 -57.77
N VAL A 544 18.94 26.75 -58.42
CA VAL A 544 18.89 26.34 -59.85
C VAL A 544 18.68 24.81 -59.82
N ALA A 545 17.60 24.21 -60.33
CA ALA A 545 17.10 24.09 -61.71
C ALA A 545 17.84 23.07 -62.59
N VAL A 546 17.27 21.87 -62.71
CA VAL A 546 17.47 20.89 -63.81
C VAL A 546 16.09 20.36 -64.23
N THR A 547 15.86 20.15 -65.53
CA THR A 547 14.52 19.86 -66.10
C THR A 547 14.41 18.50 -66.79
N ARG A 548 13.17 18.00 -66.82
CA ARG A 548 12.66 16.74 -67.41
C ARG A 548 13.15 16.41 -68.82
N HIS A 549 13.17 15.12 -69.19
CA HIS A 549 12.22 14.55 -70.17
C HIS A 549 12.11 13.00 -70.09
N GLN A 550 11.17 12.43 -70.88
CA GLN A 550 10.71 11.03 -71.01
C GLN A 550 11.65 10.17 -71.93
N PRO A 551 11.51 8.81 -72.14
CA PRO A 551 10.27 7.99 -72.26
C PRO A 551 10.29 6.50 -71.72
N PRO A 552 9.22 5.68 -71.95
CA PRO A 552 8.97 4.32 -71.36
C PRO A 552 8.68 3.20 -72.43
N PRO A 553 7.98 2.02 -72.20
CA PRO A 553 7.79 1.12 -71.03
C PRO A 553 8.23 -0.40 -71.24
N PRO A 554 7.40 -1.49 -71.41
CA PRO A 554 7.62 -2.82 -70.75
C PRO A 554 7.64 -4.05 -71.76
N PRO A 555 7.61 -5.38 -71.42
CA PRO A 555 6.56 -6.14 -70.66
C PRO A 555 7.00 -7.43 -69.87
N PHE A 556 6.00 -8.23 -69.46
CA PHE A 556 5.98 -9.61 -68.87
C PHE A 556 6.08 -10.76 -69.94
N PRO A 557 5.92 -12.10 -69.68
CA PRO A 557 6.15 -13.00 -68.51
C PRO A 557 6.78 -14.43 -68.82
N SER A 558 6.87 -15.29 -67.78
CA SER A 558 6.52 -16.76 -67.77
C SER A 558 7.51 -17.94 -68.07
N LEU A 559 7.35 -19.01 -67.26
CA LEU A 559 7.41 -20.48 -67.50
C LEU A 559 8.68 -21.28 -67.94
N ARG A 560 9.17 -22.12 -66.99
CA ARG A 560 9.57 -23.57 -67.05
C ARG A 560 10.58 -24.16 -68.10
N PHE A 561 11.60 -24.87 -67.55
CA PHE A 561 12.32 -26.07 -68.07
C PHE A 561 13.29 -25.94 -69.29
N PRO A 562 14.24 -26.89 -69.56
CA PRO A 562 14.91 -27.91 -68.72
C PRO A 562 16.45 -28.15 -68.94
N SER A 563 17.04 -29.06 -68.14
CA SER A 563 18.08 -30.10 -68.47
C SER A 563 19.44 -29.82 -69.19
N SER A 564 20.53 -29.91 -68.41
CA SER A 564 21.72 -30.82 -68.53
C SER A 564 22.49 -31.14 -69.84
N SER A 565 23.83 -31.06 -69.73
CA SER A 565 24.85 -32.04 -70.21
C SER A 565 26.08 -31.98 -69.25
N VAL A 566 26.69 -33.05 -68.72
CA VAL A 566 27.41 -34.23 -69.31
C VAL A 566 28.79 -33.82 -69.87
N ALA A 567 29.94 -34.41 -69.47
CA ALA A 567 30.23 -35.76 -68.96
C ALA A 567 31.29 -35.87 -67.81
N SER A 568 31.64 -37.13 -67.48
CA SER A 568 32.49 -37.70 -66.40
C SER A 568 33.94 -38.02 -66.90
N PRO A 569 34.83 -38.89 -66.31
CA PRO A 569 34.70 -39.82 -65.15
C PRO A 569 35.94 -40.10 -64.22
N THR A 570 35.72 -41.03 -63.26
CA THR A 570 36.62 -42.10 -62.72
C THR A 570 37.66 -41.88 -61.57
N THR A 571 37.24 -42.32 -60.37
CA THR A 571 37.85 -43.34 -59.45
C THR A 571 39.11 -43.13 -58.57
N THR A 572 38.88 -43.41 -57.27
CA THR A 572 39.70 -44.16 -56.25
C THR A 572 40.95 -43.57 -55.55
N SER A 573 40.77 -43.39 -54.22
CA SER A 573 41.46 -44.10 -53.10
C SER A 573 42.55 -43.43 -52.22
N LEU A 574 42.27 -43.46 -50.90
CA LEU A 574 43.12 -43.85 -49.77
C LEU A 574 44.34 -43.00 -49.29
N HIS A 575 44.11 -42.29 -48.17
CA HIS A 575 44.78 -42.43 -46.85
C HIS A 575 46.23 -41.97 -46.52
N PHE A 576 46.32 -41.43 -45.30
CA PHE A 576 47.40 -41.51 -44.29
C PHE A 576 48.49 -40.41 -44.16
N ASP A 577 49.08 -40.41 -42.95
CA ASP A 577 49.90 -39.37 -42.31
C ASP A 577 51.29 -39.14 -42.94
N GLY A 578 51.91 -38.01 -42.58
CA GLY A 578 53.35 -37.79 -42.74
C GLY A 578 53.80 -36.39 -42.31
N GLY A 579 54.68 -36.30 -41.31
CA GLY A 579 55.27 -35.05 -40.84
C GLY A 579 56.72 -34.85 -41.27
N SER A 580 57.44 -34.05 -40.47
CA SER A 580 58.88 -33.70 -40.55
C SER A 580 59.30 -32.52 -41.45
N SER A 581 59.94 -31.57 -40.75
CA SER A 581 60.77 -30.44 -41.20
C SER A 581 62.00 -30.83 -42.03
N ILE A 582 62.62 -29.86 -42.74
CA ILE A 582 64.05 -29.47 -42.51
C ILE A 582 64.53 -28.23 -43.32
N SER A 583 64.99 -27.21 -42.58
CA SER A 583 66.12 -26.24 -42.76
C SER A 583 66.49 -25.52 -44.10
N ARG A 584 66.97 -24.26 -43.92
CA ARG A 584 68.10 -23.56 -44.62
C ARG A 584 67.87 -23.09 -46.09
N SER A 585 68.53 -22.02 -46.59
CA SER A 585 69.45 -21.02 -45.99
C SER A 585 69.66 -19.76 -46.88
N ASN A 586 70.01 -18.63 -46.24
CA ASN A 586 70.86 -17.50 -46.67
C ASN A 586 70.72 -16.88 -48.09
N LEU A 587 70.55 -15.54 -48.16
CA LEU A 587 71.62 -14.57 -48.51
C LEU A 587 71.13 -13.09 -48.54
N LEU A 588 72.08 -12.16 -48.42
CA LEU A 588 71.99 -10.69 -48.63
C LEU A 588 72.51 -10.35 -50.07
N PRO A 589 72.68 -9.08 -50.56
CA PRO A 589 72.49 -7.75 -49.94
C PRO A 589 71.86 -6.63 -50.84
N VAL A 590 71.56 -5.45 -50.24
CA VAL A 590 71.59 -4.12 -50.91
C VAL A 590 72.09 -3.08 -49.88
N SER A 591 72.73 -1.97 -50.30
CA SER A 591 73.17 -0.91 -49.37
C SER A 591 73.20 0.50 -49.98
N ARG A 592 73.10 1.50 -49.09
CA ARG A 592 73.39 2.95 -49.26
C ARG A 592 72.43 3.81 -50.11
N LEU A 593 71.70 4.68 -49.41
CA LEU A 593 71.85 6.14 -49.56
C LEU A 593 72.03 6.77 -48.15
N ARG A 594 72.40 8.05 -48.06
CA ARG A 594 72.70 8.77 -46.80
C ARG A 594 71.92 10.10 -46.70
N PRO A 595 71.85 10.75 -45.52
CA PRO A 595 70.68 11.52 -45.10
C PRO A 595 70.72 13.01 -45.45
N ILE A 596 69.58 13.67 -45.23
CA ILE A 596 69.47 15.08 -44.87
C ILE A 596 68.86 15.14 -43.46
N GLU A 597 69.35 16.05 -42.63
CA GLU A 597 68.92 16.24 -41.25
C GLU A 597 67.70 17.16 -41.16
N CYS A 598 66.77 16.84 -40.26
CA CYS A 598 65.91 17.84 -39.61
C CYS A 598 65.90 17.52 -38.11
N SER A 599 66.08 18.55 -37.29
CA SER A 599 66.31 18.42 -35.85
C SER A 599 65.03 18.15 -35.06
N SER A 600 65.24 17.67 -33.83
CA SER A 600 64.26 17.40 -32.80
C SER A 600 63.13 18.45 -32.70
N SER A 601 61.91 18.05 -33.07
CA SER A 601 60.71 18.46 -32.35
C SER A 601 60.31 17.31 -31.41
N SER A 602 59.73 17.65 -30.26
CA SER A 602 59.43 16.70 -29.19
C SER A 602 58.41 15.64 -29.61
N THR A 603 58.65 14.40 -29.20
CA THR A 603 57.55 13.43 -29.01
C THR A 603 56.45 14.08 -28.15
N PRO A 604 55.16 13.92 -28.50
CA PRO A 604 54.08 14.28 -27.59
C PRO A 604 54.09 13.30 -26.41
N SER A 605 54.72 13.72 -25.32
CA SER A 605 54.57 13.11 -24.00
C SER A 605 53.08 13.01 -23.66
N LEU A 606 52.64 11.89 -23.11
CA LEU A 606 51.28 11.75 -22.60
C LEU A 606 51.22 12.38 -21.20
N ASP A 607 51.12 13.70 -21.14
CA ASP A 607 51.09 14.50 -19.89
C ASP A 607 49.81 14.29 -19.03
N LEU A 608 48.97 13.33 -19.39
CA LEU A 608 47.71 12.95 -18.72
C LEU A 608 47.81 12.75 -17.20
N PRO A 609 48.87 12.13 -16.63
CA PRO A 609 48.97 11.94 -15.17
C PRO A 609 49.06 13.26 -14.41
N ALA A 610 49.64 14.30 -14.99
CA ALA A 610 49.86 15.59 -14.32
C ALA A 610 48.56 16.40 -14.17
N ASP A 611 47.71 16.41 -15.20
CA ASP A 611 46.38 17.04 -15.13
C ASP A 611 45.47 16.30 -14.14
N GLN A 612 45.41 14.97 -14.22
CA GLN A 612 44.61 14.16 -13.30
C GLN A 612 45.04 14.31 -11.83
N LEU A 613 46.36 14.31 -11.56
CA LEU A 613 46.89 14.57 -10.22
C LEU A 613 46.56 16.01 -9.74
N THR A 614 46.54 16.99 -10.64
CA THR A 614 46.18 18.38 -10.31
C THR A 614 44.70 18.50 -9.95
N LYS A 615 43.80 17.94 -10.77
CA LYS A 615 42.36 17.83 -10.45
C LYS A 615 42.11 17.10 -9.13
N PHE A 616 42.82 15.99 -8.91
CA PHE A 616 42.69 15.20 -7.69
C PHE A 616 43.13 15.97 -6.43
N LYS A 617 44.22 16.75 -6.50
CA LYS A 617 44.63 17.64 -5.39
C LYS A 617 43.60 18.73 -5.11
N GLU A 618 42.99 19.31 -6.15
CA GLU A 618 41.93 20.32 -5.97
C GLU A 618 40.67 19.72 -5.33
N ALA A 619 40.31 18.48 -5.67
CA ALA A 619 39.21 17.75 -5.06
C ALA A 619 39.52 17.33 -3.61
N ALA A 620 40.71 16.77 -3.34
CA ALA A 620 41.15 16.37 -2.00
C ALA A 620 41.26 17.57 -1.03
N GLY A 621 41.49 18.78 -1.54
CA GLY A 621 41.43 20.02 -0.77
C GLY A 621 40.01 20.49 -0.40
N LYS A 622 38.96 19.84 -0.91
CA LYS A 622 37.54 20.18 -0.70
C LYS A 622 36.74 19.09 0.03
N GLY A 623 37.33 17.92 0.29
CA GLY A 623 36.73 16.83 1.05
C GLY A 623 37.54 15.53 0.97
N ASN A 624 37.23 14.58 1.85
CA ASN A 624 38.06 13.39 2.12
C ASN A 624 37.77 12.15 1.26
N LEU A 625 36.89 12.25 0.25
CA LEU A 625 36.49 11.11 -0.58
C LEU A 625 36.34 11.53 -2.05
N VAL A 626 37.23 11.04 -2.92
CA VAL A 626 37.40 11.53 -4.30
C VAL A 626 37.32 10.37 -5.30
N PRO A 627 36.45 10.43 -6.34
CA PRO A 627 36.38 9.38 -7.34
C PRO A 627 37.47 9.54 -8.41
N LEU A 628 38.20 8.45 -8.67
CA LEU A 628 38.99 8.27 -9.89
C LEU A 628 38.17 7.42 -10.87
N TYR A 629 38.28 7.69 -12.17
CA TYR A 629 37.53 6.93 -13.18
C TYR A 629 38.27 6.79 -14.51
N ARG A 630 37.89 5.76 -15.28
CA ARG A 630 38.36 5.49 -16.64
C ARG A 630 37.16 5.14 -17.52
N CYS A 631 36.91 5.96 -18.55
CA CYS A 631 35.86 5.70 -19.53
C CYS A 631 36.39 4.78 -20.64
N VAL A 632 35.67 3.70 -20.93
CA VAL A 632 36.00 2.71 -21.98
C VAL A 632 34.78 2.44 -22.88
N PHE A 633 35.00 1.86 -24.07
CA PHE A 633 33.91 1.46 -24.96
C PHE A 633 33.16 0.22 -24.44
N SER A 634 31.82 0.24 -24.51
CA SER A 634 30.96 -0.88 -24.10
C SER A 634 30.79 -1.97 -25.16
N ASP A 635 31.31 -1.76 -26.38
CA ASP A 635 30.94 -2.53 -27.58
C ASP A 635 31.26 -4.04 -27.48
N HIS A 636 32.36 -4.38 -26.80
CA HIS A 636 32.74 -5.76 -26.47
C HIS A 636 32.41 -6.15 -25.02
N LEU A 637 32.07 -5.19 -24.15
CA LEU A 637 31.87 -5.37 -22.72
C LEU A 637 30.41 -5.14 -22.33
N THR A 638 29.65 -6.22 -22.20
CA THR A 638 28.28 -6.16 -21.66
C THR A 638 28.29 -6.22 -20.13
N PRO A 639 27.26 -5.71 -19.42
CA PRO A 639 27.16 -5.84 -17.95
C PRO A 639 27.23 -7.30 -17.48
N ILE A 640 26.64 -8.22 -18.24
CA ILE A 640 26.65 -9.67 -17.99
C ILE A 640 28.08 -10.24 -18.06
N LEU A 641 28.88 -9.80 -19.04
CA LEU A 641 30.28 -10.21 -19.18
C LEU A 641 31.14 -9.60 -18.08
N ALA A 642 31.01 -8.30 -17.82
CA ALA A 642 31.75 -7.60 -16.79
C ALA A 642 31.53 -8.22 -15.40
N TYR A 643 30.27 -8.54 -15.06
CA TYR A 643 29.93 -9.23 -13.81
C TYR A 643 30.71 -10.55 -13.66
N ARG A 644 30.81 -11.36 -14.73
CA ARG A 644 31.56 -12.63 -14.70
C ARG A 644 33.09 -12.49 -14.83
N CYS A 645 33.60 -11.35 -15.29
CA CYS A 645 35.03 -11.01 -15.16
C CYS A 645 35.40 -10.58 -13.72
N LEU A 646 34.45 -10.01 -12.97
CA LEU A 646 34.66 -9.70 -11.56
C LEU A 646 34.40 -10.90 -10.63
N VAL A 647 33.33 -11.68 -10.86
CA VAL A 647 32.83 -12.76 -9.98
C VAL A 647 32.87 -14.12 -10.68
N LYS A 648 33.67 -15.05 -10.13
CA LYS A 648 33.83 -16.41 -10.65
C LYS A 648 32.57 -17.27 -10.41
N GLU A 649 32.39 -18.31 -11.21
CA GLU A 649 31.18 -19.15 -11.17
C GLU A 649 31.02 -19.98 -9.87
N ASP A 650 32.13 -20.32 -9.23
CA ASP A 650 32.17 -21.00 -7.92
C ASP A 650 32.05 -20.04 -6.73
N ASP A 651 32.28 -18.74 -6.94
CA ASP A 651 32.43 -17.74 -5.86
C ASP A 651 31.06 -17.16 -5.46
N ARG A 652 30.29 -17.99 -4.75
CA ARG A 652 28.85 -17.81 -4.51
C ARG A 652 28.51 -17.04 -3.24
N ASP A 653 29.47 -16.94 -2.31
CA ASP A 653 29.36 -16.18 -1.07
C ASP A 653 30.15 -14.85 -1.11
N ALA A 654 30.86 -14.55 -2.20
CA ALA A 654 31.36 -13.22 -2.48
C ALA A 654 30.20 -12.24 -2.71
N PRO A 655 30.11 -11.14 -1.93
CA PRO A 655 29.08 -10.14 -2.14
C PRO A 655 29.34 -9.35 -3.42
N SER A 656 28.28 -9.17 -4.21
CA SER A 656 28.36 -8.53 -5.51
C SER A 656 26.96 -8.26 -6.07
N PHE A 657 26.84 -7.32 -7.00
CA PHE A 657 25.59 -6.97 -7.63
C PHE A 657 25.75 -6.66 -9.13
N LEU A 658 24.68 -6.94 -9.87
CA LEU A 658 24.39 -6.39 -11.19
C LEU A 658 22.97 -5.83 -11.14
N PHE A 659 22.85 -4.51 -11.35
CA PHE A 659 21.58 -3.81 -11.49
C PHE A 659 21.38 -3.36 -12.94
N GLU A 660 20.23 -3.69 -13.51
CA GLU A 660 19.79 -3.25 -14.83
C GLU A 660 18.38 -2.65 -14.72
N SER A 661 18.05 -1.71 -15.60
CA SER A 661 16.74 -1.04 -15.61
C SER A 661 16.06 -1.17 -16.97
N VAL A 662 14.73 -1.01 -16.99
CA VAL A 662 13.90 -1.13 -18.18
C VAL A 662 12.84 -0.03 -18.13
N GLU A 663 12.84 0.83 -19.13
CA GLU A 663 11.95 1.99 -19.20
C GLU A 663 10.60 1.64 -19.86
N PRO A 664 9.46 2.06 -19.27
CA PRO A 664 8.14 1.76 -19.82
C PRO A 664 7.92 2.50 -21.15
N GLY A 665 7.34 1.81 -22.14
CA GLY A 665 7.32 2.27 -23.53
C GLY A 665 6.09 1.83 -24.31
N LEU A 666 5.72 2.64 -25.32
CA LEU A 666 4.50 2.43 -26.12
C LEU A 666 4.57 1.17 -27.00
N GLN A 667 5.69 0.98 -27.71
CA GLN A 667 5.84 -0.06 -28.74
C GLN A 667 6.79 -1.20 -28.33
N ALA A 668 7.82 -0.89 -27.56
CA ALA A 668 8.71 -1.85 -26.92
C ALA A 668 9.17 -1.30 -25.56
N SER A 669 9.54 -2.21 -24.66
CA SER A 669 10.27 -1.88 -23.44
C SER A 669 11.73 -1.61 -23.79
N ASN A 670 12.22 -0.39 -23.55
CA ASN A 670 13.62 -0.06 -23.79
C ASN A 670 14.48 -0.50 -22.59
N ILE A 671 15.70 -0.96 -22.85
CA ILE A 671 16.72 -1.06 -21.80
C ILE A 671 16.95 0.37 -21.29
N GLY A 672 16.83 0.58 -19.98
CA GLY A 672 17.01 1.90 -19.37
C GLY A 672 18.45 2.39 -19.53
N ARG A 673 18.66 3.71 -19.53
CA ARG A 673 19.96 4.31 -19.91
C ARG A 673 21.17 3.67 -19.22
N TYR A 674 21.06 3.31 -17.94
CA TYR A 674 22.18 2.83 -17.13
C TYR A 674 22.07 1.37 -16.68
N SER A 675 23.21 0.74 -16.44
CA SER A 675 23.33 -0.49 -15.66
C SER A 675 24.62 -0.47 -14.86
N VAL A 676 24.60 -1.02 -13.64
CA VAL A 676 25.73 -0.92 -12.71
C VAL A 676 26.14 -2.29 -12.20
N VAL A 677 27.45 -2.52 -12.16
CA VAL A 677 28.09 -3.73 -11.65
C VAL A 677 29.04 -3.35 -10.51
N GLY A 678 29.03 -4.12 -9.42
CA GLY A 678 30.03 -4.04 -8.36
C GLY A 678 30.23 -5.40 -7.71
N ALA A 679 31.43 -5.64 -7.17
CA ALA A 679 31.80 -6.90 -6.54
C ALA A 679 32.88 -6.67 -5.47
N GLN A 680 32.93 -7.55 -4.47
CA GLN A 680 33.96 -7.53 -3.42
C GLN A 680 33.99 -6.19 -2.65
N PRO A 681 32.93 -5.88 -1.89
CA PRO A 681 32.85 -4.62 -1.15
C PRO A 681 33.97 -4.50 -0.11
N THR A 682 34.43 -3.27 0.14
CA THR A 682 35.49 -2.97 1.10
C THR A 682 35.02 -3.17 2.54
N ILE A 683 33.76 -2.84 2.83
CA ILE A 683 33.12 -3.06 4.14
C ILE A 683 31.79 -3.78 3.91
N GLU A 684 31.45 -4.74 4.75
CA GLU A 684 30.10 -5.31 4.85
C GLU A 684 29.48 -5.05 6.22
N ILE A 685 28.15 -4.86 6.22
CA ILE A 685 27.32 -4.81 7.42
C ILE A 685 26.24 -5.86 7.28
N VAL A 686 26.16 -6.76 8.26
CA VAL A 686 25.20 -7.87 8.30
C VAL A 686 24.49 -7.86 9.64
N ALA A 687 23.16 -7.74 9.65
CA ALA A 687 22.37 -7.67 10.86
C ALA A 687 21.45 -8.89 11.00
N LYS A 688 21.33 -9.43 12.22
CA LYS A 688 20.35 -10.48 12.56
C LYS A 688 19.86 -10.28 13.99
N GLY A 689 18.59 -9.90 14.14
CA GLY A 689 18.11 -9.24 15.36
C GLY A 689 19.01 -8.05 15.71
N ASN A 690 19.19 -7.77 17.00
CA ASN A 690 20.04 -6.65 17.43
C ASN A 690 21.54 -6.85 17.12
N VAL A 691 21.99 -8.05 16.74
CA VAL A 691 23.42 -8.30 16.49
C VAL A 691 23.80 -7.80 15.10
N VAL A 692 24.75 -6.88 15.04
CA VAL A 692 25.34 -6.35 13.80
C VAL A 692 26.79 -6.81 13.71
N THR A 693 27.11 -7.53 12.64
CA THR A 693 28.49 -7.87 12.25
C THR A 693 28.97 -6.87 11.21
N VAL A 694 30.08 -6.19 11.50
CA VAL A 694 30.80 -5.36 10.52
C VAL A 694 32.08 -6.09 10.12
N MET A 695 32.35 -6.17 8.81
CA MET A 695 33.55 -6.80 8.25
C MET A 695 34.24 -5.83 7.31
N ASP A 696 35.39 -5.30 7.72
CA ASP A 696 36.26 -4.48 6.88
C ASP A 696 37.31 -5.40 6.23
N HIS A 697 37.19 -5.58 4.91
CA HIS A 697 38.08 -6.43 4.11
C HIS A 697 39.39 -5.74 3.76
N GLY A 698 39.48 -4.41 3.88
CA GLY A 698 40.72 -3.64 3.72
C GLY A 698 41.61 -3.72 4.97
N ALA A 699 41.00 -3.66 6.16
CA ALA A 699 41.68 -3.85 7.44
C ALA A 699 41.83 -5.34 7.84
N GLY A 700 41.06 -6.24 7.24
CA GLY A 700 40.97 -7.65 7.65
C GLY A 700 40.27 -7.84 8.99
N LEU A 701 39.44 -6.88 9.39
CA LEU A 701 38.82 -6.80 10.72
C LEU A 701 37.35 -7.23 10.68
N ARG A 702 36.94 -8.04 11.65
CA ARG A 702 35.53 -8.32 11.95
C ARG A 702 35.21 -7.85 13.37
N THR A 703 34.16 -7.05 13.50
CA THR A 703 33.59 -6.64 14.78
C THR A 703 32.13 -7.08 14.85
N GLU A 704 31.66 -7.31 16.07
CA GLU A 704 30.26 -7.60 16.37
C GLU A 704 29.81 -6.70 17.52
N GLU A 705 28.71 -5.98 17.31
CA GLU A 705 28.09 -5.09 18.29
C GLU A 705 26.58 -5.36 18.38
N GLU A 706 26.00 -5.17 19.57
CA GLU A 706 24.55 -5.18 19.72
C GLU A 706 24.02 -3.75 19.55
N VAL A 707 23.18 -3.55 18.52
CA VAL A 707 22.72 -2.23 18.07
C VAL A 707 21.20 -2.21 17.97
N GLU A 708 20.59 -1.16 18.54
CA GLU A 708 19.13 -1.01 18.55
C GLU A 708 18.51 -0.74 17.17
N ASP A 709 19.24 -0.13 16.24
CA ASP A 709 18.85 0.01 14.83
C ASP A 709 20.10 -0.18 13.93
N PRO A 710 20.20 -1.31 13.21
CA PRO A 710 21.32 -1.57 12.30
C PRO A 710 21.51 -0.51 11.21
N MET A 711 20.46 0.23 10.82
CA MET A 711 20.58 1.30 9.81
C MET A 711 21.39 2.52 10.32
N MET A 712 21.58 2.66 11.63
CA MET A 712 22.46 3.69 12.19
C MET A 712 23.95 3.42 11.92
N VAL A 713 24.36 2.17 11.68
CA VAL A 713 25.77 1.80 11.47
C VAL A 713 26.31 2.31 10.11
N PRO A 714 25.71 1.99 8.95
CA PRO A 714 26.14 2.57 7.67
C PRO A 714 25.93 4.09 7.64
N GLN A 715 24.92 4.61 8.33
CA GLN A 715 24.66 6.04 8.44
C GLN A 715 25.83 6.78 9.09
N LYS A 716 26.26 6.37 10.31
CA LYS A 716 27.42 6.96 11.01
C LYS A 716 28.68 6.92 10.15
N ILE A 717 28.94 5.78 9.51
CA ILE A 717 30.12 5.59 8.66
C ILE A 717 30.09 6.55 7.44
N MET A 718 28.91 6.88 6.90
CA MET A 718 28.77 7.91 5.86
C MET A 718 28.89 9.35 6.38
N GLU A 719 28.56 9.61 7.65
CA GLU A 719 28.64 10.94 8.28
C GLU A 719 30.10 11.39 8.48
N GLU A 720 31.08 10.48 8.39
CA GLU A 720 32.52 10.77 8.38
C GLU A 720 33.06 11.19 7.00
N TRP A 721 32.25 11.17 5.92
CA TRP A 721 32.71 11.37 4.55
C TRP A 721 32.15 12.63 3.87
N GLU A 722 33.03 13.35 3.18
CA GLU A 722 32.75 14.54 2.38
C GLU A 722 33.05 14.27 0.88
N PRO A 723 32.21 13.45 0.21
CA PRO A 723 32.47 13.02 -1.16
C PRO A 723 32.39 14.15 -2.17
N GLN A 724 33.40 14.23 -3.01
CA GLN A 724 33.50 15.22 -4.08
C GLN A 724 32.67 14.81 -5.29
N ARG A 725 31.92 15.78 -5.82
CA ARG A 725 31.16 15.64 -7.06
C ARG A 725 32.01 16.11 -8.23
N ILE A 726 32.02 15.31 -9.29
CA ILE A 726 32.72 15.60 -10.54
C ILE A 726 31.69 15.50 -11.66
N ASP A 727 31.50 16.58 -12.42
CA ASP A 727 30.50 16.70 -13.50
C ASP A 727 30.77 15.76 -14.69
N GLU A 728 31.93 15.11 -14.70
CA GLU A 728 32.41 14.17 -15.72
C GLU A 728 31.86 12.73 -15.51
N LEU A 729 31.20 12.47 -14.38
CA LEU A 729 30.53 11.20 -14.05
C LEU A 729 29.04 11.19 -14.45
N PRO A 730 28.44 10.03 -14.79
CA PRO A 730 27.02 9.94 -15.15
C PRO A 730 26.08 10.21 -13.96
N GLU A 731 24.85 10.66 -14.25
CA GLU A 731 23.75 10.82 -13.26
C GLU A 731 23.18 9.45 -12.79
N ALA A 732 24.04 8.56 -12.32
CA ALA A 732 23.73 7.20 -11.92
C ALA A 732 24.31 6.87 -10.53
N PHE A 733 24.04 5.66 -10.03
CA PHE A 733 24.75 5.15 -8.86
C PHE A 733 26.22 4.86 -9.24
N CYS A 734 27.11 5.72 -8.78
CA CYS A 734 28.55 5.67 -9.08
C CYS A 734 29.41 5.07 -7.95
N GLY A 735 28.81 4.46 -6.92
CA GLY A 735 29.50 3.93 -5.74
C GLY A 735 28.79 4.29 -4.42
N GLY A 736 28.99 3.47 -3.39
CA GLY A 736 28.36 3.60 -2.07
C GLY A 736 27.87 2.25 -1.50
N TRP A 737 26.89 2.29 -0.60
CA TRP A 737 26.28 1.08 -0.03
C TRP A 737 25.31 0.44 -1.03
N VAL A 738 25.35 -0.89 -1.18
CA VAL A 738 24.42 -1.70 -1.98
C VAL A 738 24.07 -2.98 -1.25
N GLY A 739 22.80 -3.38 -1.27
CA GLY A 739 22.36 -4.64 -0.69
C GLY A 739 20.84 -4.74 -0.55
N TYR A 740 20.37 -5.37 0.53
CA TYR A 740 18.96 -5.52 0.84
C TYR A 740 18.61 -5.31 2.33
N PHE A 741 17.38 -4.87 2.54
CA PHE A 741 16.69 -4.77 3.81
C PHE A 741 15.52 -5.76 3.77
N SER A 742 15.43 -6.68 4.72
CA SER A 742 14.26 -7.58 4.81
C SER A 742 12.98 -6.81 5.13
N TYR A 743 11.81 -7.43 4.90
CA TYR A 743 10.53 -6.95 5.45
C TYR A 743 10.63 -6.76 6.96
N ASP A 744 11.27 -7.73 7.63
CA ASP A 744 11.53 -7.74 9.06
C ASP A 744 12.41 -6.58 9.57
N THR A 745 13.04 -5.79 8.70
CA THR A 745 13.71 -4.53 9.08
C THR A 745 12.75 -3.56 9.79
N VAL A 746 11.44 -3.67 9.54
CA VAL A 746 10.41 -2.90 10.25
C VAL A 746 10.42 -3.15 11.77
N ARG A 747 10.89 -4.31 12.23
CA ARG A 747 10.95 -4.68 13.66
C ARG A 747 11.93 -3.81 14.46
N TYR A 748 12.94 -3.22 13.80
CA TYR A 748 13.83 -2.22 14.41
C TYR A 748 13.15 -0.85 14.57
N VAL A 749 12.08 -0.57 13.81
CA VAL A 749 11.33 0.70 13.85
C VAL A 749 10.12 0.57 14.78
N GLU A 750 9.23 -0.39 14.50
CA GLU A 750 7.96 -0.61 15.21
C GLU A 750 8.11 -1.56 16.42
N LYS A 751 9.22 -1.44 17.17
CA LYS A 751 9.65 -2.36 18.24
C LYS A 751 8.57 -2.74 19.26
N LYS A 752 7.67 -1.81 19.57
CA LYS A 752 6.58 -1.98 20.57
C LYS A 752 5.37 -2.74 20.03
N LYS A 753 5.30 -2.96 18.71
CA LYS A 753 4.18 -3.60 18.02
C LYS A 753 4.58 -4.86 17.27
N LEU A 754 5.79 -4.91 16.73
CA LEU A 754 6.34 -6.06 16.02
C LEU A 754 7.67 -6.55 16.63
N PRO A 755 7.73 -6.89 17.93
CA PRO A 755 8.95 -7.38 18.55
C PRO A 755 9.39 -8.72 17.91
N PHE A 756 10.70 -8.97 17.84
CA PHE A 756 11.24 -10.23 17.29
C PHE A 756 10.75 -11.50 18.03
N SER A 757 10.30 -11.38 19.28
CA SER A 757 9.69 -12.48 20.06
C SER A 757 8.36 -12.98 19.51
N ASN A 758 7.65 -12.15 18.74
CA ASN A 758 6.32 -12.42 18.22
C ASN A 758 6.35 -12.69 16.70
N ALA A 759 7.53 -12.71 16.10
CA ALA A 759 7.69 -13.00 14.68
C ALA A 759 7.34 -14.47 14.37
N PRO A 760 6.80 -14.76 13.17
CA PRO A 760 6.69 -16.13 12.65
C PRO A 760 8.02 -16.89 12.63
N ALA A 761 7.97 -18.19 12.34
CA ALA A 761 9.15 -19.04 12.35
C ALA A 761 10.20 -18.63 11.29
N ASP A 762 11.49 -18.64 11.66
CA ASP A 762 12.61 -18.33 10.77
C ASP A 762 13.29 -19.60 10.22
N ASP A 763 12.68 -20.21 9.21
CA ASP A 763 13.13 -21.48 8.62
C ASP A 763 14.35 -21.37 7.68
N ARG A 764 14.74 -20.13 7.33
CA ARG A 764 15.82 -19.84 6.38
C ARG A 764 17.04 -19.17 7.03
N SER A 765 16.86 -18.52 8.18
CA SER A 765 17.92 -17.87 8.97
C SER A 765 18.77 -16.87 8.17
N LEU A 766 18.16 -16.20 7.19
CA LEU A 766 18.81 -15.17 6.36
C LEU A 766 19.02 -13.88 7.17
N PRO A 767 20.04 -13.05 6.88
CA PRO A 767 20.17 -11.73 7.49
C PRO A 767 18.90 -10.88 7.38
N ASP A 768 18.64 -10.07 8.40
CA ASP A 768 17.54 -9.11 8.39
C ASP A 768 17.96 -7.85 7.60
N VAL A 769 19.26 -7.51 7.58
CA VAL A 769 19.87 -6.52 6.66
C VAL A 769 21.21 -7.06 6.18
N HIS A 770 21.53 -6.88 4.89
CA HIS A 770 22.87 -7.08 4.34
C HIS A 770 23.21 -5.90 3.42
N LEU A 771 24.34 -5.23 3.69
CA LEU A 771 24.86 -4.13 2.88
C LEU A 771 26.36 -4.30 2.65
N GLY A 772 26.80 -4.19 1.41
CA GLY A 772 28.21 -4.03 1.04
C GLY A 772 28.51 -2.59 0.63
N LEU A 773 29.68 -2.09 0.99
CA LEU A 773 30.23 -0.80 0.59
C LEU A 773 31.14 -0.97 -0.62
N TYR A 774 30.72 -0.45 -1.78
CA TYR A 774 31.45 -0.59 -3.03
C TYR A 774 32.11 0.74 -3.41
N ASP A 775 33.40 0.82 -3.10
CA ASP A 775 34.30 1.86 -3.64
C ASP A 775 34.59 1.61 -5.14
N ASP A 776 34.54 0.33 -5.57
CA ASP A 776 34.74 -0.13 -6.95
C ASP A 776 33.39 -0.42 -7.65
N VAL A 777 33.10 0.28 -8.75
CA VAL A 777 31.94 -0.02 -9.61
C VAL A 777 32.23 0.17 -11.10
N ILE A 778 31.40 -0.43 -11.95
CA ILE A 778 31.37 -0.21 -13.40
C ILE A 778 29.96 0.22 -13.80
N VAL A 779 29.82 1.44 -14.32
CA VAL A 779 28.56 2.02 -14.79
C VAL A 779 28.52 2.03 -16.32
N PHE A 780 27.59 1.28 -16.90
CA PHE A 780 27.35 1.23 -18.34
C PHE A 780 26.32 2.27 -18.75
N ASP A 781 26.64 3.09 -19.76
CA ASP A 781 25.70 3.96 -20.46
C ASP A 781 25.33 3.35 -21.81
N HIS A 782 24.13 2.80 -21.88
CA HIS A 782 23.61 2.13 -23.07
C HIS A 782 23.24 3.08 -24.21
N VAL A 783 23.13 4.37 -23.95
CA VAL A 783 22.84 5.40 -24.96
C VAL A 783 24.16 5.87 -25.59
N GLU A 784 25.14 6.22 -24.78
CA GLU A 784 26.45 6.74 -25.24
C GLU A 784 27.47 5.65 -25.60
N LYS A 785 27.17 4.37 -25.34
CA LYS A 785 28.03 3.19 -25.59
C LYS A 785 29.34 3.20 -24.79
N LYS A 786 29.29 3.79 -23.60
CA LYS A 786 30.41 3.93 -22.67
C LYS A 786 30.25 3.01 -21.47
N ALA A 787 31.36 2.59 -20.88
CA ALA A 787 31.42 2.07 -19.52
C ALA A 787 32.41 2.93 -18.72
N TYR A 788 31.93 3.44 -17.58
CA TYR A 788 32.74 4.17 -16.61
C TYR A 788 33.21 3.17 -15.56
N VAL A 789 34.50 2.85 -15.56
CA VAL A 789 35.17 2.13 -14.47
C VAL A 789 35.48 3.18 -13.40
N ILE A 790 35.00 3.00 -12.17
CA ILE A 790 35.09 4.01 -11.10
C ILE A 790 35.69 3.35 -9.85
N HIS A 791 36.64 4.03 -9.23
CA HIS A 791 37.25 3.68 -7.94
C HIS A 791 37.23 4.91 -7.02
N TRP A 792 36.64 4.78 -5.82
CA TRP A 792 36.59 5.86 -4.83
C TRP A 792 37.79 5.82 -3.87
N VAL A 793 38.59 6.88 -3.88
CA VAL A 793 39.76 7.04 -3.03
C VAL A 793 39.39 7.80 -1.75
N ARG A 794 39.63 7.18 -0.60
CA ARG A 794 39.55 7.83 0.72
C ARG A 794 40.88 8.53 0.99
N ILE A 795 40.83 9.82 1.32
CA ILE A 795 42.03 10.62 1.61
C ILE A 795 42.43 10.38 3.06
N ASP A 796 43.39 9.48 3.25
CA ASP A 796 44.09 9.29 4.52
C ASP A 796 44.90 10.55 4.87
N LYS A 797 44.80 11.01 6.13
CA LYS A 797 45.50 12.20 6.65
C LYS A 797 46.96 11.91 7.02
N ASP A 798 47.29 10.64 7.26
CA ASP A 798 48.65 10.22 7.62
C ASP A 798 49.52 9.89 6.38
N ARG A 799 48.99 10.16 5.18
CA ARG A 799 49.65 9.97 3.87
C ARG A 799 49.69 11.26 3.05
N SER A 800 50.59 11.33 2.06
CA SER A 800 50.53 12.44 1.09
C SER A 800 49.35 12.27 0.12
N VAL A 801 48.90 13.37 -0.49
CA VAL A 801 47.83 13.34 -1.49
C VAL A 801 48.31 12.61 -2.76
N GLU A 802 49.60 12.69 -3.04
CA GLU A 802 50.32 11.98 -4.09
C GLU A 802 50.34 10.45 -3.87
N ASP A 803 50.58 9.98 -2.64
CA ASP A 803 50.53 8.55 -2.30
C ASP A 803 49.09 8.01 -2.41
N ASN A 804 48.11 8.78 -1.90
CA ASN A 804 46.69 8.42 -2.00
C ASN A 804 46.23 8.37 -3.47
N PHE A 805 46.66 9.30 -4.31
CA PHE A 805 46.41 9.26 -5.75
C PHE A 805 47.06 8.04 -6.41
N SER A 806 48.31 7.71 -6.06
CA SER A 806 49.03 6.59 -6.66
C SER A 806 48.40 5.24 -6.30
N ASP A 807 48.02 5.02 -5.04
CA ASP A 807 47.31 3.80 -4.62
C ASP A 807 45.95 3.68 -5.29
N GLY A 808 45.17 4.77 -5.33
CA GLY A 808 43.88 4.82 -6.01
C GLY A 808 43.98 4.54 -7.52
N MET A 809 45.00 5.06 -8.18
CA MET A 809 45.25 4.81 -9.60
C MET A 809 45.65 3.35 -9.83
N ASN A 810 46.54 2.78 -9.01
CA ASN A 810 46.91 1.35 -9.08
C ASN A 810 45.68 0.43 -8.93
N ARG A 811 44.74 0.77 -8.03
CA ARG A 811 43.46 0.05 -7.87
C ARG A 811 42.58 0.18 -9.12
N LEU A 812 42.42 1.39 -9.66
CA LEU A 812 41.66 1.63 -10.89
C LEU A 812 42.22 0.85 -12.10
N GLU A 813 43.55 0.72 -12.20
CA GLU A 813 44.19 -0.08 -13.25
C GLU A 813 44.05 -1.60 -13.00
N SER A 814 44.06 -2.04 -11.74
CA SER A 814 43.71 -3.43 -11.38
C SER A 814 42.25 -3.77 -11.74
N LEU A 815 41.31 -2.85 -11.47
CA LEU A 815 39.90 -3.01 -11.85
C LEU A 815 39.72 -2.99 -13.38
N THR A 816 40.45 -2.14 -14.09
CA THR A 816 40.41 -2.06 -15.56
C THR A 816 40.99 -3.32 -16.23
N SER A 817 42.14 -3.81 -15.78
CA SER A 817 42.76 -5.02 -16.35
C SER A 817 41.93 -6.29 -16.10
N ARG A 818 41.17 -6.37 -14.99
CA ARG A 818 40.20 -7.44 -14.76
C ARG A 818 39.14 -7.57 -15.86
N ILE A 819 38.75 -6.47 -16.51
CA ILE A 819 37.71 -6.46 -17.57
C ILE A 819 38.26 -6.37 -19.00
N GLN A 820 39.51 -5.92 -19.19
CA GLN A 820 40.14 -5.80 -20.51
C GLN A 820 41.06 -6.98 -20.86
N ASP A 821 41.95 -7.38 -19.94
CA ASP A 821 43.05 -8.32 -20.26
C ASP A 821 42.69 -9.79 -19.96
N GLN A 822 41.64 -10.02 -19.17
CA GLN A 822 41.17 -11.38 -18.89
C GLN A 822 40.50 -11.99 -20.12
N LYS A 823 40.97 -13.18 -20.51
CA LYS A 823 40.30 -14.03 -21.49
C LYS A 823 38.83 -14.23 -21.06
N PRO A 824 37.83 -13.81 -21.86
CA PRO A 824 36.46 -13.71 -21.39
C PRO A 824 35.93 -15.05 -20.89
N PRO A 825 35.25 -15.09 -19.73
CA PRO A 825 34.77 -16.33 -19.12
C PRO A 825 33.81 -17.06 -20.07
N LYS A 826 34.01 -18.38 -20.20
CA LYS A 826 33.16 -19.26 -21.03
C LYS A 826 31.79 -19.48 -20.40
N MET A 827 30.93 -18.47 -20.47
CA MET A 827 29.51 -18.63 -20.12
C MET A 827 28.83 -19.60 -21.10
N PRO A 828 27.90 -20.47 -20.64
CA PRO A 828 27.11 -21.31 -21.53
C PRO A 828 26.18 -20.46 -22.39
N THR A 829 26.19 -20.69 -23.71
CA THR A 829 25.49 -19.87 -24.71
C THR A 829 23.99 -19.77 -24.42
N GLY A 830 23.33 -20.91 -24.27
CA GLY A 830 21.88 -21.03 -24.16
C GLY A 830 21.19 -21.15 -25.53
N PHE A 831 20.19 -22.03 -25.64
CA PHE A 831 19.38 -22.17 -26.86
C PHE A 831 17.88 -21.97 -26.57
N ILE A 832 17.36 -20.80 -26.93
CA ILE A 832 15.96 -20.44 -26.69
C ILE A 832 15.05 -21.19 -27.67
N LYS A 833 14.36 -22.23 -27.19
CA LYS A 833 13.32 -22.97 -27.92
C LYS A 833 11.89 -22.63 -27.49
N LEU A 834 11.71 -22.12 -26.27
CA LEU A 834 10.38 -21.88 -25.70
C LEU A 834 9.70 -20.62 -26.26
N ARG A 835 8.37 -20.68 -26.38
CA ARG A 835 7.54 -19.46 -26.47
C ARG A 835 7.51 -18.80 -25.08
N THR A 836 8.06 -17.60 -25.00
CA THR A 836 8.15 -16.81 -23.75
C THR A 836 6.78 -16.31 -23.27
N GLU A 837 5.81 -16.15 -24.18
CA GLU A 837 4.44 -15.67 -23.92
C GLU A 837 3.54 -16.61 -23.08
N GLN A 838 4.02 -17.80 -22.71
CA GLN A 838 3.25 -18.80 -21.96
C GLN A 838 3.60 -18.74 -20.47
N PHE A 839 2.58 -18.78 -19.60
CA PHE A 839 2.75 -18.96 -18.16
C PHE A 839 3.52 -20.26 -17.85
N GLY A 840 4.33 -20.24 -16.79
CA GLY A 840 4.99 -21.43 -16.28
C GLY A 840 4.01 -22.42 -15.63
N PRO A 841 4.44 -23.66 -15.36
CA PRO A 841 3.63 -24.63 -14.63
C PRO A 841 3.32 -24.15 -13.21
N LYS A 842 2.16 -24.58 -12.67
CA LYS A 842 1.79 -24.35 -11.27
C LYS A 842 2.85 -24.97 -10.34
N LEU A 843 3.22 -24.25 -9.30
CA LEU A 843 4.12 -24.74 -8.26
C LEU A 843 3.34 -25.57 -7.24
N GLU A 844 3.74 -26.82 -7.05
CA GLU A 844 3.05 -27.79 -6.17
C GLU A 844 3.41 -27.65 -4.69
N LYS A 845 4.59 -27.08 -4.39
CA LYS A 845 5.11 -26.94 -3.03
C LYS A 845 4.98 -25.49 -2.57
N SER A 846 4.15 -25.27 -1.57
CA SER A 846 3.96 -24.00 -0.85
C SER A 846 4.12 -24.23 0.65
N THR A 847 4.49 -23.19 1.41
CA THR A 847 4.54 -23.21 2.88
C THR A 847 3.16 -23.31 3.53
N MET A 848 2.08 -23.07 2.78
CA MET A 848 0.69 -23.19 3.21
C MET A 848 -0.06 -24.06 2.19
N THR A 849 -1.05 -24.83 2.63
CA THR A 849 -1.95 -25.50 1.67
C THR A 849 -2.97 -24.50 1.11
N SER A 850 -3.65 -24.88 0.03
CA SER A 850 -4.67 -24.02 -0.61
C SER A 850 -5.84 -23.73 0.33
N GLU A 851 -6.10 -24.63 1.27
CA GLU A 851 -7.15 -24.54 2.29
C GLU A 851 -6.74 -23.53 3.37
N VAL A 852 -5.55 -23.71 3.97
CA VAL A 852 -5.03 -22.84 5.05
C VAL A 852 -4.87 -21.39 4.57
N TYR A 853 -4.44 -21.16 3.32
CA TYR A 853 -4.38 -19.80 2.77
C TYR A 853 -5.78 -19.18 2.61
N LYS A 854 -6.80 -19.97 2.20
CA LYS A 854 -8.18 -19.48 2.08
C LYS A 854 -8.81 -19.19 3.44
N GLU A 855 -8.52 -20.01 4.45
CA GLU A 855 -8.92 -19.79 5.84
C GLU A 855 -8.33 -18.47 6.36
N ALA A 856 -7.03 -18.22 6.14
CA ALA A 856 -6.40 -16.94 6.47
C ALA A 856 -6.99 -15.73 5.71
N VAL A 857 -7.40 -15.90 4.44
CA VAL A 857 -8.13 -14.84 3.69
C VAL A 857 -9.53 -14.58 4.25
N LEU A 858 -10.22 -15.60 4.78
CA LEU A 858 -11.51 -15.42 5.44
C LEU A 858 -11.36 -14.72 6.79
N GLU A 859 -10.39 -15.11 7.61
CA GLU A 859 -10.08 -14.48 8.89
C GLU A 859 -9.65 -13.00 8.72
N ALA A 860 -8.79 -12.73 7.73
CA ALA A 860 -8.46 -11.37 7.30
C ALA A 860 -9.71 -10.55 6.91
N LYS A 861 -10.72 -11.16 6.28
CA LYS A 861 -11.97 -10.49 5.92
C LYS A 861 -12.85 -10.18 7.13
N GLU A 862 -12.88 -11.02 8.15
CA GLU A 862 -13.60 -10.71 9.39
C GLU A 862 -12.97 -9.50 10.11
N HIS A 863 -11.64 -9.38 10.14
CA HIS A 863 -10.97 -8.16 10.63
C HIS A 863 -11.27 -6.90 9.81
N ILE A 864 -11.50 -7.04 8.49
CA ILE A 864 -11.94 -5.93 7.64
C ILE A 864 -13.40 -5.54 7.93
N LEU A 865 -14.28 -6.52 8.17
CA LEU A 865 -15.68 -6.30 8.52
C LEU A 865 -15.85 -5.71 9.94
N ALA A 866 -14.96 -6.08 10.87
CA ALA A 866 -14.86 -5.48 12.21
C ALA A 866 -14.31 -4.03 12.17
N GLY A 867 -13.58 -3.67 11.12
CA GLY A 867 -12.98 -2.34 10.93
C GLY A 867 -11.61 -2.15 11.58
N ASP A 868 -10.89 -3.25 11.89
CA ASP A 868 -9.49 -3.19 12.33
C ASP A 868 -8.56 -2.72 11.19
N ILE A 869 -8.91 -3.11 9.96
CA ILE A 869 -8.18 -2.86 8.70
C ILE A 869 -9.16 -2.60 7.55
N PHE A 870 -8.68 -1.92 6.51
CA PHE A 870 -9.35 -1.73 5.21
C PHE A 870 -8.82 -2.70 4.15
N GLN A 871 -7.52 -3.04 4.24
CA GLN A 871 -6.83 -4.00 3.39
C GLN A 871 -5.67 -4.65 4.18
N ILE A 872 -5.39 -5.90 3.87
CA ILE A 872 -4.19 -6.65 4.27
C ILE A 872 -3.64 -7.42 3.07
N VAL A 873 -2.33 -7.52 2.95
CA VAL A 873 -1.67 -8.22 1.84
C VAL A 873 -1.03 -9.51 2.36
N LEU A 874 -1.77 -10.61 2.29
CA LEU A 874 -1.30 -11.95 2.69
C LEU A 874 -0.46 -12.60 1.59
N SER A 875 0.55 -13.36 1.98
CA SER A 875 1.50 -14.03 1.08
C SER A 875 1.81 -15.47 1.48
N GLN A 876 2.22 -16.27 0.49
CA GLN A 876 2.69 -17.64 0.68
C GLN A 876 3.97 -17.88 -0.12
N ARG A 877 4.85 -18.75 0.38
CA ARG A 877 6.16 -19.02 -0.23
C ARG A 877 6.16 -20.38 -0.90
N PHE A 878 6.32 -20.36 -2.22
CA PHE A 878 6.50 -21.55 -3.04
C PHE A 878 7.97 -21.97 -3.11
N GLU A 879 8.23 -23.25 -3.35
CA GLU A 879 9.56 -23.79 -3.62
C GLU A 879 9.63 -24.45 -5.00
N ARG A 880 10.66 -24.11 -5.78
CA ARG A 880 11.04 -24.86 -6.98
C ARG A 880 12.48 -25.35 -6.85
N ARG A 881 12.70 -26.64 -7.11
CA ARG A 881 14.05 -27.20 -7.26
C ARG A 881 14.51 -27.06 -8.71
N THR A 882 15.81 -26.89 -8.93
CA THR A 882 16.40 -26.70 -10.27
C THR A 882 17.89 -27.05 -10.29
N PHE A 883 18.44 -27.36 -11.48
CA PHE A 883 19.88 -27.50 -11.72
C PHE A 883 20.48 -26.35 -12.57
N ALA A 884 19.66 -25.36 -12.94
CA ALA A 884 20.15 -24.13 -13.54
C ALA A 884 20.83 -23.25 -12.47
N ASP A 885 21.86 -22.50 -12.86
CA ASP A 885 22.55 -21.58 -11.95
C ASP A 885 21.70 -20.30 -11.74
N PRO A 886 21.67 -19.68 -10.54
CA PRO A 886 20.91 -18.45 -10.31
C PRO A 886 21.23 -17.31 -11.30
N PHE A 887 22.47 -17.25 -11.82
CA PHE A 887 22.85 -16.29 -12.86
C PHE A 887 22.30 -16.64 -14.25
N GLU A 888 22.13 -17.93 -14.56
CA GLU A 888 21.42 -18.39 -15.77
C GLU A 888 19.92 -18.10 -15.67
N ILE A 889 19.34 -18.28 -14.47
CA ILE A 889 17.96 -17.92 -14.16
C ILE A 889 17.76 -16.40 -14.25
N TYR A 890 18.73 -15.59 -13.82
CA TYR A 890 18.73 -14.14 -14.06
C TYR A 890 18.79 -13.79 -15.54
N ARG A 891 19.70 -14.41 -16.31
CA ARG A 891 19.78 -14.24 -17.78
C ARG A 891 18.45 -14.57 -18.48
N ALA A 892 17.74 -15.59 -18.01
CA ALA A 892 16.41 -15.95 -18.49
C ALA A 892 15.30 -14.97 -18.02
N LEU A 893 15.36 -14.50 -16.77
CA LEU A 893 14.39 -13.55 -16.20
C LEU A 893 14.39 -12.21 -16.98
N ARG A 894 15.55 -11.73 -17.42
CA ARG A 894 15.69 -10.56 -18.32
C ARG A 894 14.92 -10.69 -19.64
N ILE A 895 14.58 -11.91 -20.06
CA ILE A 895 13.84 -12.21 -21.30
C ILE A 895 12.35 -12.45 -21.00
N VAL A 896 12.04 -13.16 -19.91
CA VAL A 896 10.66 -13.54 -19.53
C VAL A 896 9.88 -12.40 -18.88
N ASN A 897 10.55 -11.56 -18.08
CA ASN A 897 9.92 -10.47 -17.36
C ASN A 897 10.92 -9.33 -17.12
N PRO A 898 11.17 -8.45 -18.11
CA PRO A 898 11.96 -7.24 -17.93
C PRO A 898 11.16 -6.14 -17.18
N SER A 899 11.69 -5.67 -16.04
CA SER A 899 11.06 -4.65 -15.17
C SER A 899 12.02 -3.49 -14.84
N PRO A 900 11.54 -2.34 -14.33
CA PRO A 900 12.38 -1.19 -13.95
C PRO A 900 13.55 -1.47 -13.00
N TYR A 901 13.45 -2.50 -12.16
CA TYR A 901 14.51 -2.93 -11.25
C TYR A 901 14.80 -4.42 -11.42
N MET A 902 15.70 -4.71 -12.37
CA MET A 902 16.33 -6.03 -12.50
C MET A 902 17.55 -6.08 -11.58
N ALA A 903 17.65 -7.12 -10.75
CA ALA A 903 18.83 -7.33 -9.92
C ALA A 903 19.27 -8.78 -9.89
N TYR A 904 20.59 -8.98 -9.98
CA TYR A 904 21.28 -10.15 -9.48
C TYR A 904 22.17 -9.68 -8.32
N LEU A 905 21.81 -10.03 -7.09
CA LEU A 905 22.50 -9.60 -5.86
C LEU A 905 22.95 -10.83 -5.08
N GLN A 906 24.26 -11.04 -5.00
CA GLN A 906 24.87 -11.99 -4.06
C GLN A 906 25.07 -11.28 -2.72
N ALA A 907 24.44 -11.82 -1.68
CA ALA A 907 24.57 -11.38 -0.29
C ALA A 907 24.95 -12.60 0.59
N ARG A 908 25.47 -12.36 1.80
CA ARG A 908 25.88 -13.48 2.66
C ARG A 908 24.68 -14.33 3.06
N GLY A 909 24.75 -15.62 2.74
CA GLY A 909 23.69 -16.60 2.98
C GLY A 909 22.64 -16.73 1.89
N CYS A 910 22.53 -15.78 0.92
CA CYS A 910 21.55 -15.87 -0.16
C CYS A 910 21.87 -15.04 -1.42
N ILE A 911 21.46 -15.56 -2.57
CA ILE A 911 21.44 -14.86 -3.86
C ILE A 911 20.00 -14.45 -4.16
N LEU A 912 19.79 -13.16 -4.47
CA LEU A 912 18.51 -12.59 -4.87
C LEU A 912 18.51 -12.40 -6.39
N VAL A 913 17.47 -12.92 -7.04
CA VAL A 913 17.25 -12.80 -8.50
C VAL A 913 15.89 -12.11 -8.71
N ALA A 914 15.92 -10.82 -9.00
CA ALA A 914 14.75 -9.94 -8.94
C ALA A 914 14.40 -9.29 -10.28
N SER A 915 13.09 -9.06 -10.46
CA SER A 915 12.50 -8.24 -11.53
C SER A 915 11.35 -7.42 -10.95
N SER A 916 11.67 -6.44 -10.11
CA SER A 916 10.66 -5.67 -9.39
C SER A 916 10.06 -4.56 -10.27
N PRO A 917 8.73 -4.39 -10.26
CA PRO A 917 8.06 -3.28 -10.93
C PRO A 917 8.09 -1.98 -10.11
N GLU A 918 8.27 -2.04 -8.79
CA GLU A 918 7.83 -1.00 -7.86
C GLU A 918 8.97 -0.37 -7.04
N ILE A 919 8.85 0.94 -6.76
CA ILE A 919 9.79 1.71 -5.94
C ILE A 919 9.34 1.65 -4.48
N LEU A 920 10.18 1.14 -3.57
CA LEU A 920 9.95 1.28 -2.14
C LEU A 920 10.19 2.75 -1.75
N LEU A 921 11.39 3.25 -2.06
CA LEU A 921 11.80 4.61 -1.79
C LEU A 921 12.87 5.08 -2.76
N ARG A 922 12.69 6.29 -3.31
CA ARG A 922 13.75 7.05 -3.98
C ARG A 922 13.91 8.40 -3.28
N SER A 923 15.13 8.81 -2.97
CA SER A 923 15.44 10.08 -2.31
C SER A 923 16.65 10.73 -2.96
N LYS A 924 16.50 11.98 -3.44
CA LYS A 924 17.61 12.78 -3.98
C LYS A 924 18.08 13.81 -2.96
N LYS A 925 19.32 13.69 -2.46
CA LYS A 925 19.94 14.63 -1.50
C LYS A 925 20.03 16.04 -2.08
N ALA A 926 20.34 16.15 -3.37
CA ALA A 926 20.55 17.44 -4.05
C ALA A 926 19.31 18.34 -4.10
N SER A 927 18.12 17.74 -4.28
CA SER A 927 16.84 18.46 -4.33
C SER A 927 15.98 18.28 -3.07
N ARG A 928 16.46 17.47 -2.11
CA ARG A 928 15.68 16.91 -0.98
C ARG A 928 14.38 16.20 -1.42
N GLU A 929 14.25 15.81 -2.69
CA GLU A 929 13.03 15.19 -3.21
C GLU A 929 12.94 13.72 -2.80
N ILE A 930 11.90 13.39 -2.03
CA ILE A 930 11.45 12.03 -1.77
C ILE A 930 10.41 11.66 -2.84
N THR A 931 10.52 10.47 -3.41
CA THR A 931 9.53 9.89 -4.33
C THR A 931 9.12 8.49 -3.86
N ASN A 932 7.81 8.24 -3.84
CA ASN A 932 7.21 6.91 -3.76
C ASN A 932 6.26 6.72 -4.95
N ARG A 933 6.21 5.50 -5.52
CA ARG A 933 5.37 5.18 -6.69
C ARG A 933 4.60 3.87 -6.43
N PRO A 934 3.40 3.92 -5.84
CA PRO A 934 2.55 2.75 -5.76
C PRO A 934 2.09 2.33 -7.15
N LEU A 935 1.97 1.01 -7.33
CA LEU A 935 1.41 0.37 -8.51
C LEU A 935 0.24 -0.54 -8.11
N ALA A 936 -0.84 -0.49 -8.87
CA ALA A 936 -1.99 -1.39 -8.76
C ALA A 936 -2.55 -1.71 -10.16
N GLY A 937 -3.62 -2.49 -10.27
CA GLY A 937 -4.32 -2.70 -11.53
C GLY A 937 -3.47 -3.32 -12.65
N THR A 938 -3.37 -4.65 -12.68
CA THR A 938 -2.54 -5.36 -13.67
C THR A 938 -3.36 -5.94 -14.81
N VAL A 939 -3.11 -5.50 -16.05
CA VAL A 939 -3.73 -6.10 -17.25
C VAL A 939 -2.65 -6.45 -18.27
N ARG A 940 -2.87 -7.51 -19.06
CA ARG A 940 -1.96 -7.91 -20.15
C ARG A 940 -1.83 -6.82 -21.22
N ARG A 941 -0.71 -6.77 -21.95
CA ARG A 941 -0.65 -5.98 -23.20
C ARG A 941 -1.60 -6.59 -24.25
N GLY A 942 -2.21 -5.72 -25.06
CA GLY A 942 -3.01 -6.16 -26.21
C GLY A 942 -2.13 -6.62 -27.37
N LYS A 943 -2.57 -7.61 -28.15
CA LYS A 943 -1.85 -8.11 -29.35
C LYS A 943 -1.83 -7.11 -30.50
N THR A 944 -2.68 -6.09 -30.43
CA THR A 944 -2.73 -4.96 -31.36
C THR A 944 -2.88 -3.66 -30.57
N LEU A 945 -2.43 -2.53 -31.13
CA LEU A 945 -2.62 -1.21 -30.51
C LEU A 945 -4.10 -0.88 -30.21
N LYS A 946 -5.05 -1.44 -30.98
CA LYS A 946 -6.49 -1.28 -30.74
C LYS A 946 -6.99 -2.08 -29.53
N GLU A 947 -6.46 -3.28 -29.33
CA GLU A 947 -6.72 -4.09 -28.13
C GLU A 947 -6.05 -3.46 -26.90
N ASP A 948 -4.81 -2.99 -27.03
CA ASP A 948 -4.05 -2.36 -25.94
C ASP A 948 -4.73 -1.08 -25.41
N LEU A 949 -5.23 -0.23 -26.31
CA LEU A 949 -6.03 0.96 -25.99
C LEU A 949 -7.48 0.66 -25.55
N MET A 950 -7.93 -0.59 -25.66
CA MET A 950 -9.21 -1.05 -25.11
C MET A 950 -9.01 -1.56 -23.68
N LEU A 951 -8.02 -2.44 -23.47
CA LEU A 951 -7.62 -2.96 -22.17
C LEU A 951 -7.19 -1.84 -21.20
N GLU A 952 -6.51 -0.80 -21.69
CA GLU A 952 -6.21 0.42 -20.92
C GLU A 952 -7.48 1.11 -20.39
N LYS A 953 -8.51 1.23 -21.22
CA LYS A 953 -9.77 1.91 -20.85
C LYS A 953 -10.64 1.06 -19.96
N GLU A 954 -10.61 -0.26 -20.17
CA GLU A 954 -11.24 -1.26 -19.32
C GLU A 954 -10.66 -1.17 -17.91
N LEU A 955 -9.33 -1.21 -17.78
CA LEU A 955 -8.60 -1.03 -16.52
C LEU A 955 -8.88 0.31 -15.82
N LEU A 956 -8.88 1.43 -16.56
CA LEU A 956 -9.24 2.75 -16.02
C LEU A 956 -10.75 2.95 -15.80
N SER A 957 -11.58 1.94 -16.12
CA SER A 957 -13.02 1.92 -15.81
C SER A 957 -13.40 0.91 -14.73
N ASP A 958 -12.45 0.09 -14.27
CA ASP A 958 -12.64 -0.82 -13.16
C ASP A 958 -12.66 -0.03 -11.84
N GLU A 959 -13.85 0.14 -11.27
CA GLU A 959 -14.07 0.87 -10.03
C GLU A 959 -13.36 0.22 -8.82
N LYS A 960 -13.15 -1.11 -8.80
CA LYS A 960 -12.39 -1.80 -7.74
C LYS A 960 -10.92 -1.45 -7.85
N GLN A 961 -10.30 -1.65 -9.01
CA GLN A 961 -8.87 -1.39 -9.22
C GLN A 961 -8.52 0.09 -9.04
N CYS A 962 -9.41 0.99 -9.47
CA CYS A 962 -9.25 2.42 -9.23
C CYS A 962 -9.37 2.80 -7.74
N ALA A 963 -10.30 2.20 -6.98
CA ALA A 963 -10.45 2.46 -5.56
C ALA A 963 -9.26 1.94 -4.72
N GLU A 964 -8.81 0.71 -5.01
CA GLU A 964 -7.60 0.13 -4.40
C GLU A 964 -6.38 1.02 -4.67
N HIS A 965 -6.19 1.46 -5.91
CA HIS A 965 -5.10 2.35 -6.29
C HIS A 965 -5.13 3.71 -5.55
N ILE A 966 -6.32 4.30 -5.34
CA ILE A 966 -6.45 5.54 -4.55
C ILE A 966 -6.00 5.32 -3.10
N MET A 967 -6.43 4.24 -2.47
CA MET A 967 -6.05 3.92 -1.10
C MET A 967 -4.53 3.72 -0.96
N LEU A 968 -3.90 3.07 -1.94
CA LEU A 968 -2.45 2.89 -2.00
C LEU A 968 -1.70 4.22 -2.23
N VAL A 969 -2.27 5.15 -3.02
CA VAL A 969 -1.76 6.53 -3.14
C VAL A 969 -1.86 7.29 -1.82
N ASP A 970 -2.95 7.15 -1.08
CA ASP A 970 -3.11 7.81 0.22
C ASP A 970 -2.19 7.21 1.31
N LEU A 971 -1.92 5.91 1.27
CA LEU A 971 -0.84 5.29 2.07
C LEU A 971 0.53 5.87 1.72
N GLY A 972 0.88 5.96 0.43
CA GLY A 972 2.12 6.59 -0.03
C GLY A 972 2.24 8.06 0.38
N ARG A 973 1.14 8.82 0.34
CA ARG A 973 1.07 10.20 0.85
C ARG A 973 1.29 10.29 2.35
N ASN A 974 0.74 9.36 3.13
CA ASN A 974 0.95 9.30 4.58
C ASN A 974 2.40 8.95 4.93
N ASP A 975 3.01 7.98 4.25
CA ASP A 975 4.39 7.58 4.50
C ASP A 975 5.39 8.68 4.11
N VAL A 976 5.27 9.26 2.91
CA VAL A 976 6.07 10.42 2.50
C VAL A 976 5.81 11.62 3.42
N GLY A 977 4.56 11.78 3.90
CA GLY A 977 4.14 12.86 4.79
C GLY A 977 4.74 12.82 6.20
N LYS A 978 5.16 11.66 6.72
CA LYS A 978 5.83 11.54 8.03
C LYS A 978 7.17 12.28 8.09
N VAL A 979 7.88 12.35 6.96
CA VAL A 979 9.27 12.82 6.85
C VAL A 979 9.44 14.06 5.96
N SER A 980 8.35 14.53 5.34
CA SER A 980 8.37 15.69 4.45
C SER A 980 7.93 16.99 5.14
N LYS A 981 8.41 18.12 4.63
CA LYS A 981 8.00 19.46 5.07
C LYS A 981 6.48 19.64 4.89
N PRO A 982 5.75 20.21 5.88
CA PRO A 982 4.31 20.42 5.80
C PRO A 982 3.91 21.19 4.52
N GLY A 983 2.99 20.62 3.74
CA GLY A 983 2.53 21.19 2.47
C GLY A 983 3.42 20.96 1.24
N SER A 984 4.59 20.34 1.37
CA SER A 984 5.41 19.94 0.21
C SER A 984 4.84 18.74 -0.54
N VAL A 985 4.12 17.85 0.16
CA VAL A 985 3.64 16.56 -0.36
C VAL A 985 2.61 16.75 -1.47
N LYS A 986 2.89 16.21 -2.65
CA LYS A 986 2.09 16.36 -3.87
C LYS A 986 1.99 15.02 -4.62
N VAL A 987 0.85 14.78 -5.25
CA VAL A 987 0.71 13.72 -6.25
C VAL A 987 0.99 14.36 -7.62
N GLU A 988 2.15 14.06 -8.22
CA GLU A 988 2.56 14.62 -9.51
C GLU A 988 1.77 14.01 -10.66
N LYS A 989 1.52 12.69 -10.58
CA LYS A 989 0.78 11.91 -11.57
C LYS A 989 -0.17 10.98 -10.83
N LEU A 990 -1.45 11.00 -11.21
CA LEU A 990 -2.51 10.17 -10.65
C LEU A 990 -3.09 9.28 -11.77
N MET A 991 -3.28 7.98 -11.49
CA MET A 991 -3.83 6.97 -12.42
C MET A 991 -3.21 6.99 -13.83
N ASN A 992 -1.89 7.15 -13.92
CA ASN A 992 -1.17 7.07 -15.19
C ASN A 992 -0.88 5.60 -15.56
N ILE A 993 -1.02 5.21 -16.82
CA ILE A 993 -0.81 3.83 -17.25
C ILE A 993 0.64 3.62 -17.71
N GLU A 994 1.41 2.85 -16.93
CA GLU A 994 2.78 2.45 -17.27
C GLU A 994 2.78 1.10 -17.99
N ARG A 995 3.40 1.07 -19.19
CA ARG A 995 3.36 -0.05 -20.14
C ARG A 995 4.70 -0.78 -20.17
N TYR A 996 4.68 -2.06 -19.89
CA TYR A 996 5.82 -2.97 -19.99
C TYR A 996 5.62 -3.95 -21.16
N SER A 997 6.52 -4.92 -21.33
CA SER A 997 6.54 -5.82 -22.49
C SER A 997 5.33 -6.77 -22.53
N HIS A 998 4.84 -7.20 -21.36
CA HIS A 998 3.78 -8.21 -21.24
C HIS A 998 2.56 -7.74 -20.44
N VAL A 999 2.70 -6.70 -19.61
CA VAL A 999 1.64 -6.11 -18.79
C VAL A 999 1.63 -4.59 -18.85
N MET A 1000 0.51 -3.97 -18.45
CA MET A 1000 0.40 -2.57 -18.08
C MET A 1000 -0.12 -2.47 -16.63
N HIS A 1001 0.27 -1.41 -15.94
CA HIS A 1001 -0.06 -1.13 -14.53
C HIS A 1001 -0.63 0.28 -14.36
N ILE A 1002 -1.60 0.44 -13.45
CA ILE A 1002 -1.97 1.77 -12.94
C ILE A 1002 -0.84 2.24 -12.03
N SER A 1003 -0.31 3.44 -12.29
CA SER A 1003 0.78 4.06 -11.56
C SER A 1003 0.38 5.42 -11.02
N SER A 1004 1.02 5.85 -9.94
CA SER A 1004 0.95 7.24 -9.47
C SER A 1004 2.25 7.62 -8.80
N THR A 1005 2.64 8.89 -8.91
CA THR A 1005 3.91 9.38 -8.35
C THR A 1005 3.61 10.36 -7.23
N VAL A 1006 3.91 9.95 -6.00
CA VAL A 1006 3.80 10.78 -4.79
C VAL A 1006 5.19 11.32 -4.46
N LYS A 1007 5.27 12.63 -4.23
CA LYS A 1007 6.51 13.35 -3.93
C LYS A 1007 6.38 14.23 -2.70
N GLY A 1008 7.49 14.46 -2.01
CA GLY A 1008 7.61 15.39 -0.89
C GLY A 1008 9.04 15.91 -0.75
N GLU A 1009 9.23 16.97 0.05
CA GLU A 1009 10.54 17.56 0.32
C GLU A 1009 10.99 17.16 1.73
N LEU A 1010 12.08 16.40 1.86
CA LEU A 1010 12.60 15.88 3.13
C LEU A 1010 12.88 17.00 4.13
N LEU A 1011 12.36 16.89 5.35
CA LEU A 1011 12.63 17.80 6.48
C LEU A 1011 14.13 18.03 6.64
N ASP A 1012 14.55 19.28 6.92
CA ASP A 1012 15.95 19.70 6.80
C ASP A 1012 16.92 18.94 7.72
N ASN A 1013 16.42 18.50 8.88
CA ASN A 1013 17.14 17.73 9.89
C ASN A 1013 17.10 16.20 9.70
N LEU A 1014 16.51 15.70 8.62
CA LEU A 1014 16.39 14.26 8.32
C LEU A 1014 17.26 13.84 7.13
N THR A 1015 17.56 12.55 7.06
CA THR A 1015 18.37 11.89 6.04
C THR A 1015 17.53 10.95 5.17
N SER A 1016 18.13 10.39 4.12
CA SER A 1016 17.51 9.32 3.31
C SER A 1016 17.28 8.03 4.11
N TRP A 1017 18.09 7.75 5.14
CA TRP A 1017 17.86 6.64 6.08
C TRP A 1017 16.57 6.82 6.89
N ASP A 1018 16.24 8.05 7.29
CA ASP A 1018 15.01 8.34 8.04
C ASP A 1018 13.76 8.22 7.15
N ALA A 1019 13.88 8.60 5.87
CA ALA A 1019 12.84 8.32 4.90
C ALA A 1019 12.65 6.81 4.67
N LEU A 1020 13.72 6.00 4.70
CA LEU A 1020 13.64 4.55 4.58
C LEU A 1020 12.95 3.92 5.80
N ARG A 1021 13.31 4.34 7.02
CA ARG A 1021 12.64 3.96 8.28
C ARG A 1021 11.13 4.24 8.24
N ALA A 1022 10.72 5.38 7.69
CA ALA A 1022 9.30 5.76 7.60
C ALA A 1022 8.51 5.02 6.50
N ALA A 1023 9.18 4.62 5.40
CA ALA A 1023 8.58 3.93 4.27
C ALA A 1023 8.42 2.41 4.50
N LEU A 1024 9.34 1.78 5.23
CA LEU A 1024 9.36 0.32 5.46
C LEU A 1024 8.14 -0.20 6.26
N PRO A 1025 7.55 -1.35 5.87
CA PRO A 1025 7.31 -1.76 4.48
C PRO A 1025 6.20 -0.89 3.87
N VAL A 1026 6.15 -0.75 2.55
CA VAL A 1026 5.09 0.07 1.89
C VAL A 1026 3.71 -0.58 1.97
N GLY A 1027 2.66 0.23 1.83
CA GLY A 1027 1.26 -0.21 1.93
C GLY A 1027 0.87 -1.32 0.94
N THR A 1028 1.43 -1.31 -0.27
CA THR A 1028 1.21 -2.31 -1.35
C THR A 1028 1.60 -3.74 -0.99
N VAL A 1029 2.34 -3.95 0.10
CA VAL A 1029 2.75 -5.29 0.59
C VAL A 1029 2.45 -5.52 2.07
N SER A 1030 1.71 -4.63 2.72
CA SER A 1030 1.34 -4.75 4.14
C SER A 1030 -0.16 -4.57 4.31
N GLY A 1031 -0.65 -3.34 4.21
CA GLY A 1031 -2.07 -3.02 4.26
C GLY A 1031 -2.36 -1.65 4.88
N ALA A 1032 -3.61 -1.45 5.27
CA ALA A 1032 -4.13 -0.21 5.83
C ALA A 1032 -5.08 -0.51 7.00
N PRO A 1033 -4.91 0.08 8.20
CA PRO A 1033 -3.74 0.83 8.66
C PRO A 1033 -2.49 -0.06 8.77
N LYS A 1034 -1.35 0.44 8.27
CA LYS A 1034 -0.10 -0.34 8.08
C LYS A 1034 0.26 -1.22 9.30
N VAL A 1035 0.33 -0.63 10.50
CA VAL A 1035 0.78 -1.35 11.70
C VAL A 1035 -0.17 -2.49 12.10
N LYS A 1036 -1.50 -2.28 12.03
CA LYS A 1036 -2.44 -3.36 12.39
C LYS A 1036 -2.47 -4.47 11.34
N ALA A 1037 -2.33 -4.12 10.06
CA ALA A 1037 -2.16 -5.12 9.00
C ALA A 1037 -0.89 -5.96 9.19
N MET A 1038 0.21 -5.39 9.71
CA MET A 1038 1.43 -6.15 10.03
C MET A 1038 1.29 -7.06 11.26
N GLU A 1039 0.59 -6.63 12.32
CA GLU A 1039 0.25 -7.51 13.45
C GLU A 1039 -0.51 -8.75 12.95
N LEU A 1040 -1.52 -8.55 12.11
CA LEU A 1040 -2.31 -9.64 11.52
C LEU A 1040 -1.52 -10.49 10.52
N ILE A 1041 -0.50 -9.94 9.83
CA ILE A 1041 0.42 -10.74 8.98
C ILE A 1041 1.28 -11.68 9.86
N ASP A 1042 1.76 -11.22 11.01
CA ASP A 1042 2.52 -12.07 11.94
C ASP A 1042 1.65 -13.16 12.60
N GLU A 1043 0.33 -12.93 12.71
CA GLU A 1043 -0.64 -13.92 13.21
C GLU A 1043 -1.06 -14.94 12.12
N LEU A 1044 -1.15 -14.53 10.85
CA LEU A 1044 -1.68 -15.33 9.73
C LEU A 1044 -0.62 -16.00 8.83
N GLU A 1045 0.65 -15.54 8.81
CA GLU A 1045 1.72 -16.15 7.99
C GLU A 1045 2.62 -17.11 8.79
N VAL A 1046 2.80 -18.33 8.26
CA VAL A 1046 3.50 -19.43 8.96
C VAL A 1046 5.01 -19.18 9.17
N THR A 1047 5.66 -18.35 8.36
CA THR A 1047 7.13 -18.12 8.41
C THR A 1047 7.52 -16.71 7.99
N ARG A 1048 8.66 -16.21 8.47
CA ARG A 1048 9.14 -14.85 8.18
C ARG A 1048 9.37 -14.63 6.69
N ARG A 1049 8.94 -13.47 6.20
CA ARG A 1049 9.10 -13.04 4.80
C ARG A 1049 10.57 -12.86 4.40
N GLY A 1050 11.42 -12.37 5.31
CA GLY A 1050 12.83 -12.14 5.03
C GLY A 1050 12.98 -11.13 3.88
N PRO A 1051 13.74 -11.42 2.81
CA PRO A 1051 13.88 -10.49 1.69
C PRO A 1051 12.57 -10.10 1.01
N TYR A 1052 11.57 -10.97 0.91
CA TYR A 1052 10.29 -10.66 0.26
C TYR A 1052 9.54 -9.53 1.00
N SER A 1053 8.92 -8.60 0.27
CA SER A 1053 8.30 -7.38 0.81
C SER A 1053 9.26 -6.40 1.53
N GLY A 1054 10.55 -6.71 1.61
CA GLY A 1054 11.61 -5.78 1.98
C GLY A 1054 12.01 -4.88 0.81
N GLY A 1055 13.24 -4.36 0.83
CA GLY A 1055 13.79 -3.55 -0.27
C GLY A 1055 15.19 -3.99 -0.69
N PHE A 1056 15.55 -3.75 -1.95
CA PHE A 1056 16.91 -3.92 -2.46
C PHE A 1056 17.31 -2.72 -3.33
N GLY A 1057 18.59 -2.38 -3.35
CA GLY A 1057 19.08 -1.21 -4.09
C GLY A 1057 20.35 -0.63 -3.48
N GLY A 1058 20.54 0.69 -3.61
CA GLY A 1058 21.74 1.37 -3.14
C GLY A 1058 21.54 2.77 -2.55
N ILE A 1059 22.52 3.16 -1.73
CA ILE A 1059 22.69 4.50 -1.16
C ILE A 1059 24.06 5.00 -1.62
N SER A 1060 24.07 5.96 -2.55
CA SER A 1060 25.32 6.49 -3.10
C SER A 1060 26.12 7.23 -2.03
N PHE A 1061 27.44 7.33 -2.17
CA PHE A 1061 28.27 8.27 -1.40
C PHE A 1061 27.67 9.69 -1.41
N ASN A 1062 27.12 10.12 -2.56
CA ASN A 1062 26.41 11.39 -2.70
C ASN A 1062 25.15 11.56 -1.82
N GLY A 1063 24.73 10.51 -1.10
CA GLY A 1063 23.57 10.41 -0.21
C GLY A 1063 22.22 10.26 -0.92
N ASP A 1064 22.23 10.23 -2.26
CA ASP A 1064 21.11 9.83 -3.08
C ASP A 1064 20.83 8.33 -2.88
N MET A 1065 19.56 7.96 -2.69
CA MET A 1065 19.11 6.61 -2.37
C MET A 1065 18.06 6.15 -3.39
N ASP A 1066 18.18 4.91 -3.85
CA ASP A 1066 17.22 4.27 -4.73
C ASP A 1066 17.02 2.80 -4.33
N ILE A 1067 15.86 2.50 -3.73
CA ILE A 1067 15.50 1.19 -3.18
C ILE A 1067 14.23 0.71 -3.88
N ALA A 1068 14.38 -0.36 -4.66
CA ALA A 1068 13.28 -1.12 -5.23
C ALA A 1068 12.58 -1.96 -4.16
N LEU A 1069 11.27 -2.16 -4.31
CA LEU A 1069 10.52 -3.07 -3.46
C LEU A 1069 10.87 -4.52 -3.82
N ALA A 1070 11.06 -5.41 -2.84
CA ALA A 1070 11.43 -6.81 -3.06
C ALA A 1070 10.23 -7.70 -3.47
N LEU A 1071 9.54 -7.28 -4.54
CA LEU A 1071 8.55 -8.05 -5.27
C LEU A 1071 9.21 -8.81 -6.44
N ARG A 1072 8.50 -9.81 -6.98
CA ARG A 1072 8.94 -10.62 -8.13
C ARG A 1072 10.41 -11.06 -8.01
N THR A 1073 10.78 -11.55 -6.84
CA THR A 1073 12.16 -11.89 -6.46
C THR A 1073 12.24 -13.37 -6.06
N MET A 1074 13.19 -14.08 -6.65
CA MET A 1074 13.55 -15.45 -6.27
C MET A 1074 14.75 -15.41 -5.32
N VAL A 1075 14.67 -16.15 -4.21
CA VAL A 1075 15.74 -16.19 -3.19
C VAL A 1075 16.34 -17.60 -3.16
N PHE A 1076 17.65 -17.68 -3.40
CA PHE A 1076 18.44 -18.92 -3.40
C PHE A 1076 19.39 -18.91 -2.20
N PRO A 1077 19.16 -19.72 -1.15
CA PRO A 1077 20.10 -19.81 -0.03
C PRO A 1077 21.45 -20.36 -0.49
N THR A 1078 22.56 -19.78 -0.03
CA THR A 1078 23.91 -20.30 -0.32
C THR A 1078 24.36 -21.35 0.70
N ASN A 1079 23.83 -21.27 1.93
CA ASN A 1079 24.13 -22.18 3.04
C ASN A 1079 24.00 -23.67 2.65
N PRO A 1080 24.99 -24.53 2.99
CA PRO A 1080 24.97 -25.94 2.64
C PRO A 1080 23.99 -26.72 3.54
N ARG A 1081 22.71 -26.79 3.15
CA ARG A 1081 21.80 -27.82 3.68
C ARG A 1081 22.39 -29.21 3.33
N TYR A 1082 22.56 -30.05 4.35
CA TYR A 1082 23.32 -31.31 4.29
C TYR A 1082 22.62 -32.41 3.47
N ASP A 1083 22.68 -32.34 2.13
CA ASP A 1083 22.35 -33.51 1.29
C ASP A 1083 23.29 -33.65 0.07
N THR A 1084 24.50 -34.16 0.34
CA THR A 1084 25.22 -35.06 -0.58
C THR A 1084 26.39 -35.73 0.16
N LEU A 1085 26.09 -36.83 0.87
CA LEU A 1085 27.10 -37.68 1.52
C LEU A 1085 28.06 -38.37 0.51
N TYR A 1086 27.85 -38.14 -0.80
CA TYR A 1086 28.55 -38.74 -1.93
C TYR A 1086 29.24 -37.73 -2.87
N SER A 1087 29.70 -36.57 -2.37
CA SER A 1087 30.44 -35.59 -3.18
C SER A 1087 31.93 -35.92 -3.35
N TYR A 1088 32.25 -37.01 -4.07
CA TYR A 1088 33.58 -37.27 -4.64
C TYR A 1088 33.50 -38.15 -5.90
N LYS A 1089 33.42 -37.55 -7.11
CA LYS A 1089 33.99 -38.12 -8.36
C LYS A 1089 33.85 -37.29 -9.65
N HIS A 1090 32.94 -36.31 -9.75
CA HIS A 1090 32.65 -35.63 -11.02
C HIS A 1090 32.66 -34.09 -10.91
N PRO A 1091 33.72 -33.39 -11.37
CA PRO A 1091 33.82 -31.93 -11.38
C PRO A 1091 32.85 -31.18 -12.32
N GLN A 1092 31.96 -31.89 -13.03
CA GLN A 1092 31.02 -31.31 -14.01
C GLN A 1092 29.54 -31.49 -13.62
N ARG A 1093 29.25 -32.01 -12.42
CA ARG A 1093 27.85 -32.24 -12.01
C ARG A 1093 27.30 -30.99 -11.32
N ARG A 1094 26.43 -30.26 -12.03
CA ARG A 1094 25.63 -29.14 -11.49
C ARG A 1094 24.95 -29.56 -10.19
N ARG A 1095 24.94 -28.66 -9.19
CA ARG A 1095 24.23 -28.90 -7.91
C ARG A 1095 22.73 -28.65 -8.05
N GLU A 1096 21.93 -29.32 -7.23
CA GLU A 1096 20.53 -28.93 -7.05
C GLU A 1096 20.48 -27.61 -6.26
N TRP A 1097 19.61 -26.71 -6.69
CA TRP A 1097 19.29 -25.45 -6.04
C TRP A 1097 17.82 -25.43 -5.64
N ILE A 1098 17.49 -24.72 -4.56
CA ILE A 1098 16.11 -24.42 -4.17
C ILE A 1098 15.87 -22.94 -4.40
N ALA A 1099 15.00 -22.62 -5.36
CA ALA A 1099 14.46 -21.29 -5.56
C ALA A 1099 13.24 -21.11 -4.64
N HIS A 1100 13.34 -20.24 -3.65
CA HIS A 1100 12.16 -19.79 -2.90
C HIS A 1100 11.49 -18.63 -3.66
N ILE A 1101 10.20 -18.75 -3.88
CA ILE A 1101 9.40 -17.81 -4.68
C ILE A 1101 8.18 -17.39 -3.84
N GLN A 1102 8.22 -16.19 -3.25
CA GLN A 1102 7.12 -15.70 -2.41
C GLN A 1102 6.23 -14.72 -3.17
N ALA A 1103 4.92 -14.88 -3.03
CA ALA A 1103 3.90 -14.09 -3.70
C ALA A 1103 2.69 -13.89 -2.79
N GLY A 1104 1.98 -12.78 -2.96
CA GLY A 1104 0.83 -12.40 -2.14
C GLY A 1104 -0.22 -11.62 -2.92
N ALA A 1105 -1.40 -11.45 -2.33
CA ALA A 1105 -2.57 -10.82 -2.93
C ALA A 1105 -3.25 -9.87 -1.93
N GLY A 1106 -3.97 -8.87 -2.46
CA GLY A 1106 -4.58 -7.80 -1.67
C GLY A 1106 -5.99 -8.17 -1.21
N VAL A 1107 -6.13 -8.55 0.06
CA VAL A 1107 -7.43 -8.90 0.65
C VAL A 1107 -8.19 -7.64 1.02
N VAL A 1108 -9.37 -7.49 0.44
CA VAL A 1108 -10.39 -6.47 0.75
C VAL A 1108 -11.72 -7.14 1.12
N ALA A 1109 -12.71 -6.38 1.60
CA ALA A 1109 -14.02 -6.93 1.99
C ALA A 1109 -14.69 -7.78 0.90
N ASP A 1110 -14.54 -7.40 -0.37
CA ASP A 1110 -15.12 -8.09 -1.54
C ASP A 1110 -14.19 -9.16 -2.15
N SER A 1111 -13.04 -9.48 -1.53
CA SER A 1111 -12.12 -10.52 -2.02
C SER A 1111 -12.71 -11.93 -1.97
N ASN A 1112 -12.34 -12.76 -2.95
CA ASN A 1112 -12.74 -14.17 -3.04
C ASN A 1112 -11.52 -15.08 -2.77
N PRO A 1113 -11.52 -15.90 -1.70
CA PRO A 1113 -10.36 -16.72 -1.35
C PRO A 1113 -9.80 -17.59 -2.48
N ASP A 1114 -10.66 -18.12 -3.37
CA ASP A 1114 -10.22 -18.89 -4.54
C ASP A 1114 -9.45 -18.05 -5.57
N ASP A 1115 -9.84 -16.80 -5.77
CA ASP A 1115 -9.17 -15.89 -6.70
C ASP A 1115 -7.88 -15.31 -6.10
N GLU A 1116 -7.84 -14.98 -4.80
CA GLU A 1116 -6.62 -14.51 -4.13
C GLU A 1116 -5.53 -15.61 -4.08
N GLN A 1117 -5.90 -16.87 -3.82
CA GLN A 1117 -4.99 -18.02 -3.93
C GLN A 1117 -4.43 -18.15 -5.35
N LYS A 1118 -5.30 -18.07 -6.35
CA LYS A 1118 -4.94 -18.19 -7.76
C LYS A 1118 -4.08 -17.01 -8.25
N GLU A 1119 -4.27 -15.82 -7.70
CA GLU A 1119 -3.39 -14.67 -7.95
C GLU A 1119 -1.98 -14.91 -7.39
N CYS A 1120 -1.84 -15.45 -6.18
CA CYS A 1120 -0.54 -15.84 -5.62
C CYS A 1120 0.17 -16.88 -6.50
N GLU A 1121 -0.54 -17.91 -6.93
CA GLU A 1121 -0.02 -18.95 -7.83
C GLU A 1121 0.42 -18.38 -9.18
N ASN A 1122 -0.39 -17.50 -9.80
CA ASN A 1122 -0.06 -16.85 -11.07
C ASN A 1122 1.19 -15.94 -10.95
N LYS A 1123 1.28 -15.14 -9.87
CA LYS A 1123 2.44 -14.28 -9.58
C LYS A 1123 3.73 -15.09 -9.41
N ALA A 1124 3.66 -16.26 -8.77
CA ALA A 1124 4.79 -17.17 -8.61
C ALA A 1124 5.15 -17.93 -9.91
N ALA A 1125 4.14 -18.39 -10.67
CA ALA A 1125 4.33 -19.11 -11.94
C ALA A 1125 5.03 -18.24 -13.01
N ALA A 1126 4.84 -16.92 -12.98
CA ALA A 1126 5.56 -15.98 -13.85
C ALA A 1126 7.08 -15.97 -13.61
N LEU A 1127 7.53 -16.20 -12.36
CA LEU A 1127 8.95 -16.37 -12.04
C LEU A 1127 9.44 -17.80 -12.33
N ALA A 1128 8.61 -18.81 -12.05
CA ALA A 1128 8.90 -20.20 -12.41
C ALA A 1128 9.19 -20.36 -13.91
N ARG A 1129 8.56 -19.54 -14.77
CA ARG A 1129 8.82 -19.50 -16.21
C ARG A 1129 10.25 -19.08 -16.59
N ALA A 1130 10.91 -18.24 -15.79
CA ALA A 1130 12.33 -17.94 -15.99
C ALA A 1130 13.22 -19.16 -15.68
N ILE A 1131 12.80 -20.02 -14.74
CA ILE A 1131 13.48 -21.27 -14.44
C ILE A 1131 13.24 -22.29 -15.57
N ASP A 1132 12.02 -22.43 -16.10
CA ASP A 1132 11.76 -23.26 -17.32
C ASP A 1132 12.71 -22.88 -18.47
N LEU A 1133 12.86 -21.58 -18.71
CA LEU A 1133 13.69 -21.07 -19.80
C LEU A 1133 15.18 -21.29 -19.54
N ALA A 1134 15.64 -21.16 -18.30
CA ALA A 1134 17.02 -21.48 -17.95
C ALA A 1134 17.30 -22.99 -18.10
N GLU A 1135 16.40 -23.85 -17.63
CA GLU A 1135 16.57 -25.31 -17.70
C GLU A 1135 16.58 -25.79 -19.16
N SER A 1136 15.61 -25.38 -19.97
CA SER A 1136 15.56 -25.72 -21.40
C SER A 1136 16.64 -25.04 -22.26
N SER A 1137 17.21 -23.91 -21.83
CA SER A 1137 18.30 -23.25 -22.57
C SER A 1137 19.68 -23.82 -22.23
N PHE A 1138 19.93 -24.21 -20.97
CA PHE A 1138 21.28 -24.48 -20.45
C PHE A 1138 21.49 -25.92 -19.94
N LEU A 1139 20.43 -26.71 -19.72
CA LEU A 1139 20.52 -28.13 -19.32
C LEU A 1139 20.16 -29.08 -20.46
N GLU A 1140 19.11 -28.77 -21.22
CA GLU A 1140 18.70 -29.57 -22.38
C GLU A 1140 19.71 -29.44 -23.53
N THR A 1141 20.67 -30.38 -23.61
CA THR A 1141 21.52 -30.53 -24.79
C THR A 1141 20.64 -30.72 -26.02
N PRO A 1142 20.79 -29.92 -27.09
CA PRO A 1142 19.99 -30.10 -28.29
C PRO A 1142 20.33 -31.43 -28.95
N GLU A 1143 19.38 -32.36 -28.99
CA GLU A 1143 19.45 -33.52 -29.87
C GLU A 1143 19.60 -33.03 -31.31
N VAL A 1144 20.80 -33.17 -31.86
CA VAL A 1144 21.05 -32.93 -33.27
C VAL A 1144 20.48 -34.13 -34.02
N ASN A 1145 19.23 -33.98 -34.48
CA ASN A 1145 18.53 -34.94 -35.34
C ASN A 1145 19.25 -35.09 -36.69
N THR A 1146 20.40 -35.77 -36.66
CA THR A 1146 21.22 -36.16 -37.81
C THR A 1146 20.62 -37.39 -38.48
N THR A 1147 19.29 -37.42 -38.62
CA THR A 1147 18.55 -38.49 -39.29
C THR A 1147 18.67 -38.28 -40.80
N ILE A 1148 19.86 -38.50 -41.34
CA ILE A 1148 20.14 -38.53 -42.77
C ILE A 1148 19.44 -39.77 -43.35
N THR A 1149 18.14 -39.63 -43.57
CA THR A 1149 17.30 -40.69 -44.15
C THR A 1149 17.51 -40.68 -45.66
N LEU A 1150 18.53 -41.43 -46.11
CA LEU A 1150 18.70 -41.74 -47.52
C LEU A 1150 17.55 -42.66 -47.98
N GLY A 1151 16.51 -42.05 -48.56
CA GLY A 1151 15.32 -42.70 -49.11
C GLY A 1151 14.66 -41.76 -50.12
N ILE A 1152 15.10 -41.74 -51.39
CA ILE A 1152 14.70 -42.66 -52.48
C ILE A 1152 13.33 -42.27 -53.09
N ASN A 1153 13.43 -41.60 -54.25
CA ASN A 1153 12.54 -41.60 -55.42
C ASN A 1153 11.13 -40.97 -55.38
N ASN A 1154 10.89 -40.13 -56.41
CA ASN A 1154 9.61 -39.80 -57.09
C ASN A 1154 8.60 -38.95 -56.27
N VAL A 1155 7.89 -37.96 -56.85
CA VAL A 1155 7.75 -37.49 -58.25
C VAL A 1155 8.03 -35.99 -58.34
#